data_AF-A0A0D0E719-F1
#
_entry.id   AF-A0A0D0E719-F1
#
_cell.length_a   1.000
_cell.length_b   1.000
_cell.length_c   1.000
_cell.angle_alpha   90.00
_cell.angle_beta   90.00
_cell.angle_gamma   90.00
#
_symmetry.space_group_name_H-M   'P 1'
#
loop_
_entity.id
_entity.type
_entity.pdbx_description
1 polymer ?
#
loop_
_entity_poly.entity_id
_entity_poly.type
_entity_poly.pdbx_seq_one_letter_code
_entity_poly.pdbx_strand_id
1 'polypeptide(L)'
;MDVPFVLSGAMSRSHYALVRRVETASSPQAADRIILSELDVIRQNLQQPHLSIEACKECLILLLYCTMSLTTMGPGDLDFAFPHAVNLAELGQSLMDKKIGYIFCVELIPPNHELQLMLVNTLRKDLESSSAARICFALDALTKVPNEDVIPAVEAHLQSLLRHQSFFVRKRAYVAYYTLFRQDSEHLARLEDVLMQRNLRTHPFIDRSTLTVAGKFGCSESLSGLLNSRLGPQFYDSGKPSSAFGILRELRRGNMKLDSQNIPVVLDIIKHVSEIPMRATIREAFALLSTIPPEVFRESQANLSSSPIAIIRHLLTSRDPNDQYLFVTCLSCLDPSAWAGTAQGTTPVLDEWEVQEVMRLLDSRDGLIRKTTLKVLHSVDPTIVEAYQSQSLQSFSHAPHLIDNSDRVLRLLEVVEVQYADDVDQYAGHLKALFAVVEGKEQGRTEDLPVLESSVERVLNGIRERETFFQISCVTALAVSLTEPEMHLGPTLMVVISALVCDYCGKISIPPVEMLRGLARRLAFYAPSVQDACMLSMLRLSAECDEVPEDVISAVRELSQFAGRHLHRRCDQFLALSSQRHVLAEVISRAQSSSLPDFLFALASHQSNSASGSSQPSRSPSISTPQRPRSSSFSPATASPRKLRYEAYAAPQPMPSLRHLSSPGRLRNSLSGSEGRRSLSRASDTSQSLSDLGRTLTPGELTLAATQSPCVMIQETSRTTELVKRRSLEDELASRVDLVALDSPFIAEPTKGDPDFEAIWNSMENSNVRGWCESSLDVIVRLLQSLQYGMRVIAIDQPPFEGELKVLIQGSMGQKCAALRLREGDDESCLWRLRCDDLEMRIAIKRLLENI
;
A
#
# COMPACT_ATOMS: atom_id res chain seq x y z
N MET A 1 -18.65 12.93 -10.10
CA MET A 1 -18.08 14.29 -10.06
C MET A 1 -18.85 15.19 -11.02
N ASP A 2 -19.70 16.10 -10.53
CA ASP A 2 -20.40 17.09 -11.37
C ASP A 2 -19.73 18.47 -11.30
N VAL A 3 -18.41 18.49 -11.45
CA VAL A 3 -17.63 19.72 -11.60
C VAL A 3 -17.71 20.16 -13.06
N PRO A 4 -18.31 21.32 -13.40
CA PRO A 4 -18.47 21.73 -14.80
C PRO A 4 -17.11 21.99 -15.45
N PHE A 5 -17.02 21.80 -16.78
CA PHE A 5 -15.79 21.94 -17.58
C PHE A 5 -14.92 23.16 -17.18
N VAL A 6 -15.54 24.34 -17.02
CA VAL A 6 -14.86 25.60 -16.67
C VAL A 6 -14.14 25.56 -15.30
N LEU A 7 -14.58 24.70 -14.38
CA LEU A 7 -13.98 24.49 -13.06
C LEU A 7 -13.17 23.19 -12.97
N SER A 8 -13.19 22.35 -14.02
CA SER A 8 -12.56 21.02 -14.03
C SER A 8 -11.04 21.02 -14.27
N GLY A 9 -10.48 22.16 -14.72
CA GLY A 9 -9.07 22.26 -15.11
C GLY A 9 -8.69 21.44 -16.36
N ALA A 10 -9.66 20.87 -17.07
CA ALA A 10 -9.42 20.16 -18.32
C ALA A 10 -9.04 21.11 -19.47
N MET A 11 -8.03 20.73 -20.25
CA MET A 11 -7.54 21.54 -21.38
C MET A 11 -8.54 21.68 -22.53
N SER A 12 -9.31 20.62 -22.80
CA SER A 12 -10.27 20.57 -23.89
C SER A 12 -11.56 19.88 -23.45
N ARG A 13 -12.64 20.10 -24.21
CA ARG A 13 -13.92 19.42 -23.97
C ARG A 13 -13.83 17.91 -24.21
N SER A 14 -13.00 17.50 -25.17
CA SER A 14 -12.62 16.12 -25.46
C SER A 14 -11.97 15.46 -24.25
N HIS A 15 -10.92 16.10 -23.69
CA HIS A 15 -10.25 15.64 -22.48
C HIS A 15 -11.22 15.52 -21.29
N TYR A 16 -12.03 16.54 -21.03
CA TYR A 16 -13.06 16.49 -19.98
C TYR A 16 -14.07 15.35 -20.19
N ALA A 17 -14.51 15.14 -21.43
CA ALA A 17 -15.46 14.07 -21.77
C ALA A 17 -14.83 12.68 -21.61
N LEU A 18 -13.56 12.50 -21.96
CA LEU A 18 -12.82 11.25 -21.75
C LEU A 18 -12.71 10.93 -20.26
N VAL A 19 -12.16 11.85 -19.46
CA VAL A 19 -12.00 11.66 -18.00
C VAL A 19 -13.35 11.34 -17.36
N ARG A 20 -14.41 12.10 -17.72
CA ARG A 20 -15.76 11.82 -17.20
C ARG A 20 -16.29 10.45 -17.64
N ARG A 21 -16.05 10.00 -18.87
CA ARG A 21 -16.46 8.65 -19.35
C ARG A 21 -15.73 7.54 -18.59
N VAL A 22 -14.45 7.72 -18.29
CA VAL A 22 -13.62 6.75 -17.54
C VAL A 22 -14.04 6.71 -16.07
N GLU A 23 -14.17 7.86 -15.40
CA GLU A 23 -14.59 7.95 -14.00
C GLU A 23 -16.06 7.57 -13.74
N THR A 24 -16.93 7.59 -14.77
CA THR A 24 -18.34 7.17 -14.66
C THR A 24 -18.59 5.76 -15.19
N ALA A 25 -17.55 5.03 -15.56
CA ALA A 25 -17.67 3.64 -16.01
C ALA A 25 -18.11 2.72 -14.86
N SER A 26 -19.08 1.83 -15.14
CA SER A 26 -19.68 0.95 -14.14
C SER A 26 -18.77 -0.20 -13.67
N SER A 27 -17.66 -0.47 -14.36
CA SER A 27 -16.65 -1.46 -13.99
C SER A 27 -15.28 -1.07 -14.57
N PRO A 28 -14.15 -1.56 -14.00
CA PRO A 28 -12.82 -1.27 -14.53
C PRO A 28 -12.66 -1.76 -15.99
N GLN A 29 -13.21 -2.92 -16.34
CA GLN A 29 -13.15 -3.44 -17.72
C GLN A 29 -13.95 -2.58 -18.71
N ALA A 30 -14.97 -1.84 -18.25
CA ALA A 30 -15.68 -0.86 -19.07
C ALA A 30 -14.85 0.42 -19.25
N ALA A 31 -14.10 0.84 -18.22
CA ALA A 31 -13.13 1.92 -18.33
C ALA A 31 -12.00 1.57 -19.33
N ASP A 32 -11.42 0.38 -19.23
CA ASP A 32 -10.36 -0.09 -20.15
C ASP A 32 -10.82 -0.05 -21.61
N ARG A 33 -12.05 -0.53 -21.91
CA ARG A 33 -12.64 -0.47 -23.25
C ARG A 33 -12.82 0.97 -23.76
N ILE A 34 -13.19 1.90 -22.89
CA ILE A 34 -13.29 3.33 -23.23
C ILE A 34 -11.91 3.87 -23.59
N ILE A 35 -10.89 3.57 -22.79
CA ILE A 35 -9.53 4.06 -23.02
C ILE A 35 -8.96 3.47 -24.32
N LEU A 36 -9.07 2.16 -24.53
CA LEU A 36 -8.65 1.49 -25.78
C LEU A 36 -9.33 2.11 -27.02
N SER A 37 -10.63 2.40 -26.94
CA SER A 37 -11.35 3.06 -28.05
C SER A 37 -10.83 4.48 -28.33
N GLU A 38 -10.35 5.19 -27.31
CA GLU A 38 -9.78 6.52 -27.47
C GLU A 38 -8.33 6.46 -28.00
N LEU A 39 -7.54 5.45 -27.61
CA LEU A 39 -6.21 5.21 -28.16
C LEU A 39 -6.24 5.04 -29.69
N ASP A 40 -7.22 4.30 -30.22
CA ASP A 40 -7.40 4.13 -31.67
C ASP A 40 -7.79 5.44 -32.38
N VAL A 41 -8.64 6.28 -31.75
CA VAL A 41 -8.97 7.62 -32.27
C VAL A 41 -7.72 8.52 -32.28
N ILE A 42 -6.92 8.51 -31.22
CA ILE A 42 -5.70 9.31 -31.14
C ILE A 42 -4.66 8.83 -32.17
N ARG A 43 -4.52 7.51 -32.36
CA ARG A 43 -3.67 6.90 -33.39
C ARG A 43 -4.04 7.38 -34.79
N GLN A 44 -5.32 7.40 -35.12
CA GLN A 44 -5.81 7.93 -36.40
C GLN A 44 -5.56 9.44 -36.54
N ASN A 45 -5.72 10.22 -35.47
CA ASN A 45 -5.47 11.66 -35.48
C ASN A 45 -3.98 12.01 -35.66
N LEU A 46 -3.07 11.30 -34.98
CA LEU A 46 -1.62 11.53 -35.12
C LEU A 46 -1.10 11.18 -36.52
N GLN A 47 -1.71 10.20 -37.19
CA GLN A 47 -1.36 9.80 -38.56
C GLN A 47 -1.81 10.80 -39.65
N GLN A 48 -2.54 11.86 -39.32
CA GLN A 48 -3.01 12.83 -40.33
C GLN A 48 -1.88 13.71 -40.88
N PRO A 49 -1.79 13.89 -42.21
CA PRO A 49 -0.82 14.83 -42.79
C PRO A 49 -1.19 16.27 -42.39
N HIS A 50 -0.17 17.04 -41.98
CA HIS A 50 -0.30 18.44 -41.51
C HIS A 50 -1.05 18.66 -40.19
N LEU A 51 -0.91 17.74 -39.23
CA LEU A 51 -1.36 17.92 -37.85
C LEU A 51 -0.82 19.23 -37.23
N SER A 52 -1.69 20.01 -36.56
CA SER A 52 -1.29 21.23 -35.85
C SER A 52 -0.57 20.92 -34.53
N ILE A 53 0.30 21.83 -34.09
CA ILE A 53 1.03 21.71 -32.80
C ILE A 53 0.04 21.59 -31.63
N GLU A 54 -1.08 22.31 -31.69
CA GLU A 54 -2.12 22.27 -30.64
C GLU A 54 -2.86 20.93 -30.60
N ALA A 55 -3.23 20.35 -31.75
CA ALA A 55 -3.88 19.05 -31.82
C ALA A 55 -2.91 17.91 -31.44
N CYS A 56 -1.64 18.01 -31.84
CA CYS A 56 -0.57 17.11 -31.41
C CYS A 56 -0.42 17.12 -29.88
N LYS A 57 -0.31 18.32 -29.29
CA LYS A 57 -0.23 18.51 -27.84
C LYS A 57 -1.43 17.91 -27.11
N GLU A 58 -2.65 18.12 -27.59
CA GLU A 58 -3.85 17.53 -27.00
C GLU A 58 -3.81 16.00 -27.06
N CYS A 59 -3.48 15.43 -28.22
CA CYS A 59 -3.33 13.98 -28.41
C CYS A 59 -2.31 13.36 -27.44
N LEU A 60 -1.12 13.96 -27.29
CA LEU A 60 -0.08 13.44 -26.39
C LEU A 60 -0.51 13.48 -24.90
N ILE A 61 -1.32 14.46 -24.49
CA ILE A 61 -1.83 14.55 -23.12
C ILE A 61 -2.96 13.55 -22.86
N LEU A 62 -3.84 13.35 -23.85
CA LEU A 62 -4.84 12.28 -23.80
C LEU A 62 -4.15 10.91 -23.71
N LEU A 63 -3.12 10.65 -24.53
CA LEU A 63 -2.31 9.43 -24.43
C LEU A 63 -1.68 9.30 -23.03
N LEU A 64 -1.06 10.35 -22.50
CA LEU A 64 -0.45 10.28 -21.16
C LEU A 64 -1.48 9.94 -20.06
N TYR A 65 -2.70 10.48 -20.15
CA TYR A 65 -3.81 10.05 -19.28
C TYR A 65 -4.17 8.57 -19.48
N CYS A 66 -4.37 8.14 -20.73
CA CYS A 66 -4.68 6.76 -21.08
C CYS A 66 -3.65 5.76 -20.50
N THR A 67 -2.35 6.08 -20.63
CA THR A 67 -1.25 5.23 -20.13
C THR A 67 -1.16 5.14 -18.61
N MET A 68 -1.64 6.16 -17.90
CA MET A 68 -1.63 6.19 -16.43
C MET A 68 -2.88 5.51 -15.83
N SER A 69 -3.92 5.28 -16.64
CA SER A 69 -5.15 4.61 -16.25
C SER A 69 -5.23 3.14 -16.67
N LEU A 70 -4.59 2.74 -17.78
CA LEU A 70 -4.52 1.35 -18.21
C LEU A 70 -3.44 0.57 -17.44
N THR A 71 -3.82 -0.56 -16.85
CA THR A 71 -2.88 -1.54 -16.26
C THR A 71 -2.35 -2.56 -17.25
N THR A 72 -2.91 -2.62 -18.47
CA THR A 72 -2.63 -3.66 -19.48
C THR A 72 -2.24 -3.04 -20.82
N MET A 73 -1.02 -2.51 -20.92
CA MET A 73 -0.44 -2.02 -22.17
C MET A 73 0.80 -2.84 -22.54
N GLY A 74 0.91 -3.25 -23.80
CA GLY A 74 2.00 -4.06 -24.30
C GLY A 74 3.22 -3.23 -24.74
N PRO A 75 4.41 -3.85 -24.84
CA PRO A 75 5.56 -3.20 -25.45
C PRO A 75 5.28 -2.95 -26.94
N GLY A 76 5.43 -1.69 -27.38
CA GLY A 76 5.26 -1.25 -28.78
C GLY A 76 3.92 -0.57 -29.11
N ASP A 77 2.93 -0.59 -28.21
CA ASP A 77 1.58 -0.07 -28.50
C ASP A 77 1.54 1.43 -28.85
N LEU A 78 2.55 2.19 -28.40
CA LEU A 78 2.65 3.65 -28.50
C LEU A 78 3.73 4.18 -29.44
N ASP A 79 4.47 3.31 -30.14
CA ASP A 79 5.63 3.72 -30.94
C ASP A 79 5.25 4.77 -32.01
N PHE A 80 4.01 4.73 -32.48
CA PHE A 80 3.43 5.73 -33.39
C PHE A 80 3.43 7.17 -32.84
N ALA A 81 3.41 7.36 -31.52
CA ALA A 81 3.34 8.68 -30.88
C ALA A 81 4.72 9.30 -30.60
N PHE A 82 5.78 8.49 -30.48
CA PHE A 82 7.11 8.96 -30.12
C PHE A 82 7.71 10.00 -31.09
N PRO A 83 7.59 9.87 -32.43
CA PRO A 83 8.07 10.90 -33.36
C PRO A 83 7.37 12.25 -33.14
N HIS A 84 6.07 12.24 -32.82
CA HIS A 84 5.31 13.46 -32.55
C HIS A 84 5.74 14.13 -31.24
N ALA A 85 6.05 13.34 -30.20
CA ALA A 85 6.56 13.83 -28.93
C ALA A 85 7.97 14.45 -29.05
N VAL A 86 8.89 13.81 -29.78
CA VAL A 86 10.23 14.34 -30.06
C VAL A 86 10.15 15.62 -30.88
N ASN A 87 9.31 15.65 -31.92
CA ASN A 87 9.08 16.86 -32.71
C ASN A 87 8.48 18.00 -31.87
N LEU A 88 7.58 17.71 -30.92
CA LEU A 88 7.04 18.71 -30.00
C LEU A 88 8.09 19.23 -29.01
N ALA A 89 8.99 18.37 -28.54
CA ALA A 89 10.12 18.73 -27.70
C ALA A 89 11.15 19.59 -28.45
N GLU A 90 11.42 19.32 -29.73
CA GLU A 90 12.37 20.10 -30.54
C GLU A 90 11.77 21.43 -31.03
N LEU A 91 10.67 21.36 -31.78
CA LEU A 91 10.09 22.47 -32.54
C LEU A 91 9.07 23.30 -31.74
N GLY A 92 8.72 22.89 -30.52
CA GLY A 92 7.77 23.59 -29.65
C GLY A 92 8.16 25.06 -29.43
N GLN A 93 7.28 25.97 -29.85
CA GLN A 93 7.52 27.42 -29.74
C GLN A 93 7.29 27.93 -28.31
N SER A 94 6.24 27.46 -27.64
CA SER A 94 5.98 27.82 -26.24
C SER A 94 6.74 26.91 -25.28
N LEU A 95 6.96 27.40 -24.06
CA LEU A 95 7.54 26.60 -22.97
C LEU A 95 6.65 25.41 -22.59
N MET A 96 5.33 25.51 -22.77
CA MET A 96 4.41 24.42 -22.47
C MET A 96 4.48 23.29 -23.50
N ASP A 97 4.60 23.63 -24.80
CA ASP A 97 4.76 22.62 -25.86
C ASP A 97 6.03 21.79 -25.61
N LYS A 98 7.18 22.45 -25.38
CA LYS A 98 8.44 21.78 -25.01
C LYS A 98 8.31 20.94 -23.73
N LYS A 99 7.67 21.47 -22.68
CA LYS A 99 7.46 20.75 -21.41
C LYS A 99 6.66 19.46 -21.60
N ILE A 100 5.61 19.50 -22.43
CA ILE A 100 4.75 18.35 -22.71
C ILE A 100 5.50 17.33 -23.57
N GLY A 101 6.21 17.77 -24.62
CA GLY A 101 7.08 16.90 -25.42
C GLY A 101 8.15 16.19 -24.57
N TYR A 102 8.90 16.93 -23.75
CA TYR A 102 9.91 16.36 -22.86
C TYR A 102 9.34 15.35 -21.86
N ILE A 103 8.20 15.65 -21.23
CA ILE A 103 7.62 14.73 -20.24
C ILE A 103 7.06 13.48 -20.93
N PHE A 104 6.40 13.61 -22.09
CA PHE A 104 5.96 12.45 -22.86
C PHE A 104 7.14 11.55 -23.25
N CYS A 105 8.24 12.15 -23.76
CA CYS A 105 9.44 11.41 -24.11
C CYS A 105 10.04 10.66 -22.90
N VAL A 106 10.11 11.33 -21.74
CA VAL A 106 10.76 10.81 -20.54
C VAL A 106 9.93 9.73 -19.81
N GLU A 107 8.61 9.84 -19.81
CA GLU A 107 7.75 8.86 -19.13
C GLU A 107 7.43 7.63 -19.99
N LEU A 108 7.50 7.73 -21.34
CA LEU A 108 6.99 6.69 -22.25
C LEU A 108 8.00 6.11 -23.26
N ILE A 109 9.10 6.79 -23.60
CA ILE A 109 10.08 6.25 -24.57
C ILE A 109 11.04 5.28 -23.86
N PRO A 110 11.16 4.00 -24.29
CA PRO A 110 12.09 3.04 -23.69
C PRO A 110 13.57 3.47 -23.79
N PRO A 111 14.43 3.05 -22.85
CA PRO A 111 15.86 3.43 -22.82
C PRO A 111 16.64 3.09 -24.10
N ASN A 112 16.23 2.04 -24.83
CA ASN A 112 16.95 1.53 -26.01
C ASN A 112 16.31 1.97 -27.34
N HIS A 113 15.37 2.92 -27.33
CA HIS A 113 14.64 3.32 -28.52
C HIS A 113 15.45 4.29 -29.40
N GLU A 114 15.51 4.07 -30.72
CA GLU A 114 16.34 4.84 -31.67
C GLU A 114 16.16 6.37 -31.58
N LEU A 115 14.92 6.83 -31.38
CA LEU A 115 14.56 8.24 -31.21
C LEU A 115 15.22 8.93 -30.00
N GLN A 116 15.82 8.20 -29.05
CA GLN A 116 16.62 8.80 -27.99
C GLN A 116 17.79 9.62 -28.56
N LEU A 117 18.41 9.19 -29.67
CA LEU A 117 19.49 9.94 -30.32
C LEU A 117 19.03 11.30 -30.89
N MET A 118 17.76 11.42 -31.29
CA MET A 118 17.18 12.72 -31.66
C MET A 118 16.96 13.61 -30.43
N LEU A 119 16.61 13.00 -29.29
CA LEU A 119 16.49 13.71 -28.02
C LEU A 119 17.84 14.24 -27.53
N VAL A 120 18.97 13.52 -27.73
CA VAL A 120 20.35 14.01 -27.43
C VAL A 120 20.61 15.38 -28.07
N ASN A 121 20.33 15.50 -29.37
CA ASN A 121 20.52 16.76 -30.11
C ASN A 121 19.61 17.88 -29.59
N THR A 122 18.37 17.53 -29.22
CA THR A 122 17.40 18.50 -28.68
C THR A 122 17.82 18.98 -27.29
N LEU A 123 18.25 18.06 -26.41
CA LEU A 123 18.80 18.35 -25.08
C LEU A 123 19.99 19.30 -25.19
N ARG A 124 20.96 19.00 -26.06
CA ARG A 124 22.13 19.86 -26.28
C ARG A 124 21.72 21.29 -26.69
N LYS A 125 20.84 21.44 -27.69
CA LYS A 125 20.34 22.75 -28.15
C LYS A 125 19.65 23.55 -27.02
N ASP A 126 18.85 22.89 -26.18
CA ASP A 126 18.14 23.57 -25.08
C ASP A 126 19.06 23.89 -23.87
N LEU A 127 20.13 23.11 -23.64
CA LEU A 127 21.20 23.45 -22.69
C LEU A 127 22.07 24.64 -23.14
N GLU A 128 22.30 24.77 -24.45
CA GLU A 128 22.99 25.93 -25.07
C GLU A 128 22.12 27.21 -25.06
N SER A 129 20.82 27.10 -24.77
CA SER A 129 19.88 28.22 -24.89
C SER A 129 20.01 29.25 -23.76
N SER A 130 19.71 30.53 -24.06
CA SER A 130 19.67 31.60 -23.04
C SER A 130 18.45 31.52 -22.10
N SER A 131 17.51 30.60 -22.34
CA SER A 131 16.28 30.49 -21.56
C SER A 131 16.48 29.52 -20.40
N ALA A 132 16.54 30.05 -19.17
CA ALA A 132 16.62 29.24 -17.96
C ALA A 132 15.52 28.18 -17.85
N ALA A 133 14.33 28.41 -18.43
CA ALA A 133 13.25 27.43 -18.49
C ALA A 133 13.58 26.23 -19.39
N ARG A 134 14.09 26.47 -20.61
CA ARG A 134 14.50 25.41 -21.56
C ARG A 134 15.67 24.60 -21.01
N ILE A 135 16.69 25.28 -20.46
CA ILE A 135 17.79 24.64 -19.74
C ILE A 135 17.24 23.73 -18.62
N CYS A 136 16.27 24.20 -17.82
CA CYS A 136 15.69 23.39 -16.76
C CYS A 136 14.95 22.14 -17.27
N PHE A 137 14.22 22.22 -18.38
CA PHE A 137 13.56 21.04 -18.98
C PHE A 137 14.58 20.01 -19.48
N ALA A 138 15.64 20.46 -20.17
CA ALA A 138 16.69 19.56 -20.63
C ALA A 138 17.43 18.89 -19.45
N LEU A 139 17.74 19.65 -18.38
CA LEU A 139 18.35 19.10 -17.17
C LEU A 139 17.41 18.11 -16.44
N ASP A 140 16.11 18.43 -16.31
CA ASP A 140 15.14 17.53 -15.68
C ASP A 140 15.04 16.21 -16.48
N ALA A 141 15.04 16.26 -17.80
CA ALA A 141 15.06 15.08 -18.67
C ALA A 141 16.33 14.23 -18.46
N LEU A 142 17.52 14.85 -18.46
CA LEU A 142 18.79 14.16 -18.15
C LEU A 142 18.80 13.48 -16.78
N THR A 143 18.15 14.06 -15.77
CA THR A 143 18.07 13.44 -14.43
C THR A 143 17.16 12.22 -14.36
N LYS A 144 16.16 12.13 -15.24
CA LYS A 144 15.17 11.05 -15.27
C LYS A 144 15.57 9.91 -16.21
N VAL A 145 16.14 10.23 -17.38
CA VAL A 145 16.62 9.26 -18.36
C VAL A 145 18.12 9.47 -18.57
N PRO A 146 18.99 8.97 -17.66
CA PRO A 146 20.42 8.98 -17.87
C PRO A 146 20.78 7.96 -18.95
N ASN A 147 21.47 8.41 -19.99
CA ASN A 147 22.00 7.57 -21.05
C ASN A 147 23.47 8.01 -21.32
N GLU A 148 24.37 7.03 -21.40
CA GLU A 148 25.81 7.24 -21.56
C GLU A 148 26.15 7.87 -22.93
N ASP A 149 25.39 7.55 -23.98
CA ASP A 149 25.53 8.15 -25.32
C ASP A 149 25.30 9.67 -25.33
N VAL A 150 24.58 10.19 -24.33
CA VAL A 150 24.30 11.62 -24.19
C VAL A 150 25.54 12.38 -23.67
N ILE A 151 26.40 11.72 -22.87
CA ILE A 151 27.46 12.36 -22.09
C ILE A 151 28.40 13.22 -22.97
N PRO A 152 28.96 12.72 -24.10
CA PRO A 152 29.88 13.51 -24.93
C PRO A 152 29.24 14.76 -25.54
N ALA A 153 27.92 14.77 -25.71
CA ALA A 153 27.19 15.89 -26.30
C ALA A 153 26.81 16.98 -25.27
N VAL A 154 26.80 16.66 -23.96
CA VAL A 154 26.31 17.57 -22.92
C VAL A 154 27.35 17.98 -21.88
N GLU A 155 28.43 17.20 -21.68
CA GLU A 155 29.40 17.40 -20.58
C GLU A 155 29.90 18.85 -20.46
N ALA A 156 30.46 19.41 -21.54
CA ALA A 156 31.03 20.76 -21.53
C ALA A 156 29.98 21.84 -21.18
N HIS A 157 28.73 21.65 -21.64
CA HIS A 157 27.62 22.53 -21.32
C HIS A 157 27.21 22.37 -19.85
N LEU A 158 27.08 21.14 -19.34
CA LEU A 158 26.79 20.88 -17.93
C LEU A 158 27.83 21.51 -17.00
N GLN A 159 29.13 21.36 -17.30
CA GLN A 159 30.22 21.99 -16.55
C GLN A 159 30.07 23.52 -16.48
N SER A 160 29.68 24.18 -17.57
CA SER A 160 29.40 25.63 -17.57
C SER A 160 28.18 25.99 -16.70
N LEU A 161 27.13 25.16 -16.73
CA LEU A 161 25.88 25.37 -16.02
C LEU A 161 26.00 25.19 -14.50
N LEU A 162 27.01 24.46 -14.00
CA LEU A 162 27.31 24.36 -12.56
C LEU A 162 27.55 25.74 -11.91
N ARG A 163 28.03 26.71 -12.69
CA ARG A 163 28.34 28.08 -12.25
C ARG A 163 27.29 29.12 -12.67
N HIS A 164 26.15 28.69 -13.22
CA HIS A 164 25.09 29.56 -13.72
C HIS A 164 24.46 30.45 -12.62
N GLN A 165 23.98 31.64 -12.98
CA GLN A 165 23.45 32.61 -12.00
C GLN A 165 22.10 32.19 -11.38
N SER A 166 21.21 31.59 -12.16
CA SER A 166 19.93 31.08 -11.66
C SER A 166 20.12 29.85 -10.75
N PHE A 167 19.58 29.93 -9.53
CA PHE A 167 19.51 28.83 -8.56
C PHE A 167 18.81 27.59 -9.14
N PHE A 168 17.69 27.77 -9.86
CA PHE A 168 16.91 26.66 -10.42
C PHE A 168 17.69 25.85 -11.44
N VAL A 169 18.53 26.52 -12.25
CA VAL A 169 19.43 25.89 -13.21
C VAL A 169 20.54 25.14 -12.47
N ARG A 170 21.26 25.79 -11.54
CA ARG A 170 22.34 25.11 -10.78
C ARG A 170 21.84 23.89 -10.02
N LYS A 171 20.70 23.99 -9.35
CA LYS A 171 20.09 22.87 -8.61
C LYS A 171 19.94 21.64 -9.49
N ARG A 172 19.37 21.83 -10.69
CA ARG A 172 19.17 20.75 -11.66
C ARG A 172 20.48 20.31 -12.31
N ALA A 173 21.40 21.23 -12.57
CA ALA A 173 22.72 20.93 -13.15
C ALA A 173 23.57 20.06 -12.21
N TYR A 174 23.60 20.35 -10.91
CA TYR A 174 24.29 19.52 -9.92
C TYR A 174 23.68 18.11 -9.86
N VAL A 175 22.34 17.99 -9.89
CA VAL A 175 21.66 16.67 -9.87
C VAL A 175 21.93 15.91 -11.17
N ALA A 176 21.83 16.55 -12.34
CA ALA A 176 22.08 15.93 -13.64
C ALA A 176 23.52 15.44 -13.77
N TYR A 177 24.48 16.31 -13.41
CA TYR A 177 25.91 15.97 -13.42
C TYR A 177 26.20 14.81 -12.47
N TYR A 178 25.72 14.84 -11.22
CA TYR A 178 25.86 13.72 -10.30
C TYR A 178 25.25 12.41 -10.86
N THR A 179 24.04 12.47 -11.43
CA THR A 179 23.36 11.26 -11.94
C THR A 179 24.10 10.64 -13.14
N LEU A 180 24.63 11.46 -14.06
CA LEU A 180 25.38 10.98 -15.22
C LEU A 180 26.77 10.45 -14.84
N PHE A 181 27.50 11.15 -13.98
CA PHE A 181 28.88 10.82 -13.62
C PHE A 181 29.03 10.01 -12.32
N ARG A 182 27.96 9.35 -11.84
CA ARG A 182 27.95 8.60 -10.56
C ARG A 182 29.00 7.48 -10.43
N GLN A 183 29.57 7.01 -11.54
CA GLN A 183 30.63 5.99 -11.57
C GLN A 183 32.04 6.58 -11.68
N ASP A 184 32.16 7.88 -11.98
CA ASP A 184 33.43 8.55 -12.26
C ASP A 184 33.86 9.44 -11.08
N SER A 185 34.90 8.98 -10.39
CA SER A 185 35.46 9.64 -9.20
C SER A 185 36.07 11.02 -9.50
N GLU A 186 36.66 11.23 -10.68
CA GLU A 186 37.27 12.52 -11.03
C GLU A 186 36.19 13.58 -11.25
N HIS A 187 35.14 13.21 -11.97
CA HIS A 187 33.99 14.08 -12.20
C HIS A 187 33.29 14.42 -10.89
N LEU A 188 33.09 13.46 -9.99
CA LEU A 188 32.50 13.70 -8.66
C LEU A 188 33.36 14.65 -7.82
N ALA A 189 34.68 14.44 -7.74
CA ALA A 189 35.59 15.36 -7.04
C ALA A 189 35.53 16.79 -7.60
N ARG A 190 35.48 16.93 -8.93
CA ARG A 190 35.33 18.22 -9.62
C ARG A 190 34.00 18.93 -9.27
N LEU A 191 32.91 18.18 -9.08
CA LEU A 191 31.63 18.73 -8.62
C LEU A 191 31.72 19.17 -7.15
N GLU A 192 32.32 18.35 -6.28
CA GLU A 192 32.56 18.67 -4.87
C GLU A 192 33.36 19.97 -4.70
N ASP A 193 34.44 20.16 -5.46
CA ASP A 193 35.22 21.40 -5.52
C ASP A 193 34.35 22.62 -5.87
N VAL A 194 33.46 22.49 -6.87
CA VAL A 194 32.56 23.58 -7.28
C VAL A 194 31.54 23.91 -6.18
N LEU A 195 31.04 22.90 -5.46
CA LEU A 195 30.17 23.09 -4.31
C LEU A 195 30.92 23.81 -3.18
N MET A 196 32.12 23.36 -2.82
CA MET A 196 32.94 23.97 -1.76
C MET A 196 33.29 25.43 -2.09
N GLN A 197 33.82 25.70 -3.29
CA GLN A 197 34.14 27.06 -3.75
C GLN A 197 32.93 28.02 -3.72
N ARG A 198 31.73 27.52 -4.02
CA ARG A 198 30.51 28.33 -4.01
C ARG A 198 30.04 28.68 -2.60
N ASN A 199 30.09 27.73 -1.67
CA ASN A 199 29.68 27.97 -0.29
C ASN A 199 30.70 28.79 0.50
N LEU A 200 32.00 28.70 0.19
CA LEU A 200 33.01 29.63 0.72
C LEU A 200 32.74 31.09 0.34
N ARG A 201 32.14 31.35 -0.84
CA ARG A 201 31.72 32.69 -1.27
C ARG A 201 30.36 33.12 -0.71
N THR A 202 29.53 32.17 -0.28
CA THR A 202 28.16 32.43 0.19
C THR A 202 28.13 32.40 1.71
N HIS A 203 28.62 33.46 2.35
CA HIS A 203 28.62 33.58 3.81
C HIS A 203 27.34 34.28 4.29
N PRO A 204 26.68 33.86 5.39
CA PRO A 204 26.94 32.68 6.23
C PRO A 204 26.15 31.41 5.84
N PHE A 205 25.21 31.48 4.90
CA PHE A 205 24.22 30.42 4.62
C PHE A 205 24.65 29.44 3.52
N ILE A 206 24.29 28.17 3.67
CA ILE A 206 24.54 27.17 2.61
C ILE A 206 23.66 27.46 1.38
N ASP A 207 24.26 27.49 0.20
CA ASP A 207 23.57 27.62 -1.07
C ASP A 207 22.63 26.42 -1.26
N ARG A 208 21.31 26.68 -1.34
CA ARG A 208 20.25 25.65 -1.41
C ARG A 208 20.41 24.63 -2.54
N SER A 209 21.16 24.96 -3.60
CA SER A 209 21.43 24.01 -4.69
C SER A 209 22.41 22.92 -4.24
N THR A 210 23.40 23.28 -3.40
CA THR A 210 24.30 22.34 -2.71
C THR A 210 23.51 21.34 -1.85
N LEU A 211 22.57 21.82 -1.03
CA LEU A 211 21.68 21.00 -0.20
C LEU A 211 20.72 20.09 -1.00
N THR A 212 20.76 20.09 -2.32
CA THR A 212 20.01 19.13 -3.15
C THR A 212 20.85 17.91 -3.53
N VAL A 213 22.19 18.00 -3.42
CA VAL A 213 23.12 16.95 -3.88
C VAL A 213 24.10 16.51 -2.79
N ALA A 214 24.36 17.32 -1.76
CA ALA A 214 25.29 16.98 -0.67
C ALA A 214 25.00 15.60 -0.04
N GLY A 215 23.74 15.29 0.26
CA GLY A 215 23.34 13.99 0.81
C GLY A 215 23.42 12.81 -0.18
N LYS A 216 23.80 13.04 -1.45
CA LYS A 216 24.07 11.96 -2.41
C LYS A 216 25.53 11.51 -2.43
N PHE A 217 26.48 12.36 -2.03
CA PHE A 217 27.91 12.08 -2.19
C PHE A 217 28.43 10.92 -1.33
N GLY A 218 27.76 10.62 -0.20
CA GLY A 218 28.08 9.47 0.65
C GLY A 218 29.42 9.60 1.38
N CYS A 219 29.40 9.84 2.69
CA CYS A 219 30.59 9.86 3.55
C CYS A 219 31.72 10.85 3.15
N SER A 220 31.48 11.85 2.29
CA SER A 220 32.47 12.91 2.00
C SER A 220 32.80 13.72 3.26
N GLU A 221 34.09 13.75 3.62
CA GLU A 221 34.60 14.50 4.76
C GLU A 221 34.49 16.03 4.54
N SER A 222 34.78 16.50 3.32
CA SER A 222 34.79 17.95 3.05
C SER A 222 33.37 18.54 3.09
N LEU A 223 32.38 17.84 2.54
CA LEU A 223 30.98 18.24 2.63
C LEU A 223 30.45 18.07 4.05
N SER A 224 30.84 17.02 4.78
CA SER A 224 30.49 16.85 6.20
C SER A 224 30.95 18.05 7.04
N GLY A 225 32.23 18.45 6.92
CA GLY A 225 32.78 19.61 7.63
C GLY A 225 32.13 20.93 7.21
N LEU A 226 31.76 21.10 5.94
CA LEU A 226 31.00 22.26 5.48
C LEU A 226 29.59 22.31 6.07
N LEU A 227 28.85 21.19 6.06
CA LEU A 227 27.50 21.11 6.62
C LEU A 227 27.52 21.37 8.13
N ASN A 228 28.46 20.74 8.86
CA ASN A 228 28.63 20.92 10.29
C ASN A 228 29.00 22.36 10.66
N SER A 229 30.02 22.96 10.03
CA SER A 229 30.46 24.35 10.33
C SER A 229 29.41 25.42 10.04
N ARG A 230 28.38 25.11 9.25
CA ARG A 230 27.31 26.04 8.87
C ARG A 230 25.98 25.79 9.59
N LEU A 231 25.85 24.70 10.36
CA LEU A 231 24.62 24.38 11.09
C LEU A 231 24.25 25.47 12.11
N GLY A 232 25.19 25.85 12.98
CA GLY A 232 25.02 26.91 13.98
C GLY A 232 24.62 28.26 13.37
N PRO A 233 25.44 28.86 12.48
CA PRO A 233 25.10 30.13 11.82
C PRO A 233 23.76 30.08 11.09
N GLN A 234 23.47 29.00 10.36
CA GLN A 234 22.19 28.87 9.65
C GLN A 234 20.99 28.82 10.60
N PHE A 235 21.12 28.22 11.78
CA PHE A 235 20.07 28.22 12.79
C PHE A 235 19.91 29.61 13.44
N TYR A 236 20.96 30.12 14.09
CA TYR A 236 20.87 31.36 14.89
C TYR A 236 20.64 32.62 14.03
N ASP A 237 21.29 32.76 12.87
CA ASP A 237 21.18 33.98 12.04
C ASP A 237 19.87 34.05 11.23
N SER A 238 19.25 32.90 10.92
CA SER A 238 18.02 32.88 10.11
C SER A 238 16.73 33.03 10.92
N GLY A 239 16.79 32.79 12.24
CA GLY A 239 15.64 32.81 13.14
C GLY A 239 14.51 31.82 12.79
N LYS A 240 14.78 30.81 11.96
CA LYS A 240 13.77 29.85 11.46
C LYS A 240 14.29 28.42 11.50
N PRO A 241 13.75 27.50 12.32
CA PRO A 241 14.25 26.12 12.43
C PRO A 241 14.15 25.34 11.11
N SER A 242 13.22 25.72 10.23
CA SER A 242 13.06 25.14 8.88
C SER A 242 14.29 25.32 7.98
N SER A 243 15.19 26.28 8.27
CA SER A 243 16.43 26.46 7.52
C SER A 243 17.49 25.40 7.89
N ALA A 244 17.58 25.05 9.17
CA ALA A 244 18.50 24.03 9.69
C ALA A 244 18.08 22.62 9.28
N PHE A 245 16.77 22.36 9.17
CA PHE A 245 16.22 21.08 8.66
C PHE A 245 16.87 20.62 7.34
N GLY A 246 17.17 21.56 6.43
CA GLY A 246 17.86 21.24 5.19
C GLY A 246 19.26 20.65 5.40
N ILE A 247 20.03 21.16 6.37
CA ILE A 247 21.36 20.64 6.71
C ILE A 247 21.23 19.27 7.39
N LEU A 248 20.37 19.17 8.41
CA LEU A 248 20.16 17.93 9.17
C LEU A 248 19.76 16.77 8.26
N ARG A 249 18.81 17.00 7.34
CA ARG A 249 18.33 15.99 6.40
C ARG A 249 19.43 15.51 5.45
N GLU A 250 20.30 16.39 4.97
CA GLU A 250 21.36 16.01 4.04
C GLU A 250 22.56 15.35 4.73
N LEU A 251 22.92 15.75 5.96
CA LEU A 251 23.88 15.01 6.80
C LEU A 251 23.45 13.55 6.95
N ARG A 252 22.19 13.31 7.37
CA ARG A 252 21.67 11.95 7.55
C ARG A 252 21.61 11.18 6.23
N ARG A 253 21.16 11.82 5.14
CA ARG A 253 21.09 11.17 3.81
C ARG A 253 22.45 10.76 3.28
N GLY A 254 23.47 11.59 3.49
CA GLY A 254 24.84 11.31 3.09
C GLY A 254 25.58 10.33 4.02
N ASN A 255 24.92 9.79 5.05
CA ASN A 255 25.53 9.02 6.13
C ASN A 255 26.73 9.75 6.78
N MET A 256 26.66 11.08 6.84
CA MET A 256 27.68 11.97 7.40
C MET A 256 27.47 12.11 8.91
N LYS A 257 28.55 12.05 9.68
CA LYS A 257 28.50 12.15 11.14
C LYS A 257 28.30 13.59 11.58
N LEU A 258 27.57 13.77 12.69
CA LEU A 258 27.42 15.05 13.36
C LEU A 258 28.65 15.32 14.23
N ASP A 259 29.26 16.50 14.08
CA ASP A 259 30.41 16.92 14.91
C ASP A 259 29.96 17.15 16.36
N SER A 260 30.77 16.74 17.33
CA SER A 260 30.44 16.89 18.77
C SER A 260 30.21 18.34 19.21
N GLN A 261 30.83 19.30 18.52
CA GLN A 261 30.63 20.74 18.73
C GLN A 261 29.20 21.21 18.40
N ASN A 262 28.47 20.47 17.57
CA ASN A 262 27.12 20.81 17.14
C ASN A 262 26.01 20.23 18.04
N ILE A 263 26.34 19.40 19.05
CA ILE A 263 25.33 18.85 19.97
C ILE A 263 24.49 19.97 20.64
N PRO A 264 25.07 21.06 21.20
CA PRO A 264 24.28 22.14 21.80
C PRO A 264 23.32 22.79 20.79
N VAL A 265 23.76 23.00 19.55
CA VAL A 265 22.96 23.57 18.47
C VAL A 265 21.77 22.66 18.13
N VAL A 266 21.98 21.35 18.09
CA VAL A 266 20.91 20.38 17.83
C VAL A 266 19.91 20.31 18.98
N LEU A 267 20.37 20.42 20.24
CA LEU A 267 19.47 20.52 21.40
C LEU A 267 18.64 21.82 21.39
N ASP A 268 19.25 22.95 21.03
CA ASP A 268 18.54 24.21 20.84
C ASP A 268 17.50 24.12 19.70
N ILE A 269 17.83 23.45 18.59
CA ILE A 269 16.89 23.18 17.49
C ILE A 269 15.72 22.34 18.00
N ILE A 270 15.97 21.25 18.74
CA ILE A 270 14.91 20.41 19.32
C ILE A 270 14.01 21.25 20.24
N LYS A 271 14.58 22.12 21.08
CA LYS A 271 13.84 23.02 21.97
C LYS A 271 12.93 24.02 21.23
N HIS A 272 13.43 24.66 20.18
CA HIS A 272 12.61 25.59 19.40
C HIS A 272 11.56 24.87 18.54
N VAL A 273 11.82 23.62 18.15
CA VAL A 273 10.88 22.81 17.36
C VAL A 273 9.85 22.07 18.24
N SER A 274 10.10 21.82 19.52
CA SER A 274 9.04 21.34 20.41
C SER A 274 7.88 22.35 20.55
N GLU A 275 8.16 23.65 20.42
CA GLU A 275 7.13 24.70 20.46
C GLU A 275 6.37 24.85 19.12
N ILE A 276 6.96 24.41 18.00
CA ILE A 276 6.42 24.54 16.65
C ILE A 276 6.45 23.17 15.98
N PRO A 277 5.33 22.42 15.85
CA PRO A 277 5.29 20.95 15.67
C PRO A 277 5.82 20.43 14.30
N MET A 278 7.08 20.69 13.99
CA MET A 278 7.80 20.19 12.83
C MET A 278 8.36 18.80 13.13
N ARG A 279 7.44 17.82 13.25
CA ARG A 279 7.70 16.40 13.53
C ARG A 279 8.91 15.82 12.77
N ALA A 280 9.05 16.20 11.49
CA ALA A 280 10.18 15.80 10.66
C ALA A 280 11.53 16.26 11.23
N THR A 281 11.67 17.52 11.62
CA THR A 281 12.93 18.08 12.13
C THR A 281 13.35 17.46 13.46
N ILE A 282 12.39 17.13 14.34
CA ILE A 282 12.67 16.37 15.57
C ILE A 282 13.26 15.01 15.21
N ARG A 283 12.62 14.26 14.30
CA ARG A 283 13.12 12.95 13.85
C ARG A 283 14.52 13.04 13.20
N GLU A 284 14.78 14.04 12.37
CA GLU A 284 16.12 14.25 11.78
C GLU A 284 17.17 14.52 12.87
N ALA A 285 16.85 15.36 13.86
CA ALA A 285 17.77 15.71 14.93
C ALA A 285 18.13 14.49 15.79
N PHE A 286 17.15 13.72 16.26
CA PHE A 286 17.40 12.50 17.06
C PHE A 286 18.17 11.43 16.26
N ALA A 287 17.85 11.25 14.96
CA ALA A 287 18.56 10.32 14.09
C ALA A 287 19.99 10.78 13.69
N LEU A 288 20.36 12.03 13.99
CA LEU A 288 21.75 12.50 13.88
C LEU A 288 22.50 12.41 15.21
N LEU A 289 21.82 12.64 16.34
CA LEU A 289 22.41 12.39 17.67
C LEU A 289 22.82 10.92 17.82
N SER A 290 22.07 9.98 17.22
CA SER A 290 22.43 8.56 17.16
C SER A 290 23.70 8.23 16.35
N THR A 291 24.28 9.19 15.62
CA THR A 291 25.56 9.00 14.91
C THR A 291 26.79 9.31 15.78
N ILE A 292 26.57 9.89 16.96
CA ILE A 292 27.60 10.30 17.91
C ILE A 292 27.83 9.15 18.92
N PRO A 293 29.09 8.83 19.28
CA PRO A 293 29.38 7.84 20.33
C PRO A 293 28.70 8.20 21.67
N PRO A 294 28.10 7.22 22.37
CA PRO A 294 27.27 7.49 23.55
C PRO A 294 28.02 8.19 24.69
N GLU A 295 29.31 7.92 24.87
CA GLU A 295 30.15 8.58 25.87
C GLU A 295 30.27 10.10 25.63
N VAL A 296 30.59 10.50 24.39
CA VAL A 296 30.72 11.92 24.01
C VAL A 296 29.37 12.63 24.12
N PHE A 297 28.28 11.94 23.78
CA PHE A 297 26.94 12.46 23.95
C PHE A 297 26.61 12.67 25.44
N ARG A 298 26.88 11.69 26.32
CA ARG A 298 26.69 11.78 27.78
C ARG A 298 27.50 12.90 28.42
N GLU A 299 28.77 13.08 28.06
CA GLU A 299 29.59 14.20 28.53
C GLU A 299 28.96 15.55 28.18
N SER A 300 28.49 15.72 26.94
CA SER A 300 27.83 16.95 26.50
C SER A 300 26.49 17.20 27.22
N GLN A 301 25.70 16.14 27.46
CA GLN A 301 24.43 16.21 28.18
C GLN A 301 24.63 16.60 29.67
N ALA A 302 25.66 16.06 30.32
CA ALA A 302 26.04 16.42 31.68
C ALA A 302 26.49 17.88 31.80
N ASN A 303 27.27 18.37 30.84
CA ASN A 303 27.73 19.77 30.79
C ASN A 303 26.58 20.77 30.56
N LEU A 304 25.56 20.39 29.79
CA LEU A 304 24.43 21.26 29.42
C LEU A 304 23.24 21.16 30.39
N SER A 305 23.23 20.21 31.32
CA SER A 305 22.09 19.90 32.19
C SER A 305 20.75 19.73 31.44
N SER A 306 20.78 19.29 30.18
CA SER A 306 19.62 19.28 29.28
C SER A 306 19.59 17.99 28.45
N SER A 307 18.53 17.19 28.63
CA SER A 307 18.31 15.98 27.83
C SER A 307 17.34 16.28 26.68
N PRO A 308 17.59 15.80 25.44
CA PRO A 308 16.65 15.97 24.33
C PRO A 308 15.30 15.31 24.60
N ILE A 309 15.28 14.22 25.39
CA ILE A 309 14.05 13.48 25.72
C ILE A 309 13.17 14.30 26.67
N ALA A 310 13.78 15.00 27.64
CA ALA A 310 13.05 15.89 28.55
C ALA A 310 12.27 16.99 27.81
N ILE A 311 12.81 17.48 26.68
CA ILE A 311 12.16 18.49 25.83
C ILE A 311 10.90 17.93 25.15
N ILE A 312 10.93 16.66 24.71
CA ILE A 312 9.83 16.04 23.96
C ILE A 312 8.83 15.24 24.81
N ARG A 313 8.95 15.24 26.15
CA ARG A 313 8.01 14.57 27.10
C ARG A 313 6.53 14.87 26.80
N HIS A 314 6.21 16.09 26.38
CA HIS A 314 4.85 16.51 26.01
C HIS A 314 4.24 15.75 24.82
N LEU A 315 5.04 15.07 23.99
CA LEU A 315 4.55 14.24 22.89
C LEU A 315 3.99 12.89 23.36
N LEU A 316 4.52 12.34 24.47
CA LEU A 316 4.03 11.09 25.06
C LEU A 316 2.58 11.23 25.54
N THR A 317 2.23 12.39 26.10
CA THR A 317 0.89 12.70 26.61
C THR A 317 -0.05 13.31 25.57
N SER A 318 0.40 13.45 24.31
CA SER A 318 -0.44 13.90 23.19
C SER A 318 -1.54 12.89 22.89
N ARG A 319 -2.67 13.39 22.35
CA ARG A 319 -3.78 12.56 21.86
C ARG A 319 -3.58 12.07 20.42
N ASP A 320 -2.61 12.63 19.69
CA ASP A 320 -2.31 12.22 18.31
C ASP A 320 -1.37 11.00 18.34
N PRO A 321 -1.75 9.84 17.78
CA PRO A 321 -0.87 8.67 17.71
C PRO A 321 0.44 8.96 16.95
N ASN A 322 0.47 9.94 16.05
CA ASN A 322 1.69 10.34 15.35
C ASN A 322 2.72 11.01 16.28
N ASP A 323 2.28 11.70 17.33
CA ASP A 323 3.18 12.30 18.33
C ASP A 323 3.73 11.23 19.27
N GLN A 324 2.89 10.29 19.71
CA GLN A 324 3.31 9.13 20.51
C GLN A 324 4.31 8.25 19.73
N TYR A 325 4.02 7.97 18.45
CA TYR A 325 4.93 7.25 17.56
C TYR A 325 6.25 8.00 17.35
N LEU A 326 6.21 9.33 17.18
CA LEU A 326 7.41 10.15 17.08
C LEU A 326 8.25 10.09 18.36
N PHE A 327 7.63 10.18 19.54
CA PHE A 327 8.30 10.09 20.83
C PHE A 327 9.02 8.74 20.99
N VAL A 328 8.34 7.62 20.76
CA VAL A 328 8.94 6.28 20.84
C VAL A 328 10.02 6.08 19.76
N THR A 329 9.82 6.61 18.56
CA THR A 329 10.86 6.60 17.52
C THR A 329 12.11 7.36 17.98
N CYS A 330 11.94 8.53 18.59
CA CYS A 330 13.04 9.33 19.15
C CYS A 330 13.77 8.60 20.29
N LEU A 331 13.06 7.89 21.18
CA LEU A 331 13.67 7.00 22.16
C LEU A 331 14.50 5.89 21.48
N SER A 332 13.96 5.25 20.44
CA SER A 332 14.64 4.17 19.71
C SER A 332 15.91 4.60 18.95
N CYS A 333 16.09 5.91 18.73
CA CYS A 333 17.32 6.44 18.14
C CYS A 333 18.45 6.60 19.16
N LEU A 334 18.16 6.77 20.45
CA LEU A 334 19.17 7.06 21.46
C LEU A 334 19.51 5.82 22.29
N ASP A 335 20.79 5.66 22.59
CA ASP A 335 21.25 4.58 23.47
C ASP A 335 20.57 4.69 24.86
N PRO A 336 20.06 3.58 25.42
CA PRO A 336 19.43 3.54 26.74
C PRO A 336 20.26 4.17 27.86
N SER A 337 21.59 4.09 27.82
CA SER A 337 22.46 4.70 28.84
C SER A 337 22.33 6.22 28.93
N ALA A 338 21.85 6.89 27.87
CA ALA A 338 21.68 8.34 27.84
C ALA A 338 20.39 8.83 28.54
N TRP A 339 19.43 7.93 28.84
CA TRP A 339 18.11 8.31 29.33
C TRP A 339 17.43 7.36 30.32
N ALA A 340 17.70 6.04 30.25
CA ALA A 340 17.10 5.06 31.15
C ALA A 340 17.82 4.95 32.51
N GLY A 341 19.00 5.57 32.67
CA GLY A 341 19.76 5.54 33.93
C GLY A 341 20.47 4.20 34.19
N THR A 342 20.62 3.35 33.18
CA THR A 342 21.26 2.01 33.29
C THR A 342 22.77 2.06 33.57
N ALA A 343 23.44 3.17 33.27
CA ALA A 343 24.87 3.36 33.48
C ALA A 343 25.19 4.05 34.83
N GLN A 344 26.21 3.54 35.53
CA GLN A 344 26.64 4.03 36.84
C GLN A 344 26.81 5.55 36.90
N GLY A 345 26.14 6.21 37.85
CA GLY A 345 26.20 7.66 38.05
C GLY A 345 25.22 8.49 37.19
N THR A 346 24.37 7.85 36.38
CA THR A 346 23.40 8.55 35.51
C THR A 346 21.99 8.50 36.13
N THR A 347 21.34 9.64 36.31
CA THR A 347 19.92 9.68 36.74
C THR A 347 19.00 9.36 35.57
N PRO A 348 17.93 8.55 35.76
CA PRO A 348 16.92 8.35 34.71
C PRO A 348 16.28 9.69 34.32
N VAL A 349 16.04 9.86 33.02
CA VAL A 349 15.43 11.07 32.44
C VAL A 349 13.91 10.99 32.43
N LEU A 350 13.34 9.77 32.48
CA LEU A 350 11.90 9.55 32.56
C LEU A 350 11.48 9.22 33.99
N ASP A 351 10.37 9.82 34.43
CA ASP A 351 9.78 9.55 35.74
C ASP A 351 8.97 8.23 35.73
N GLU A 352 8.71 7.61 36.89
CA GLU A 352 8.01 6.31 36.99
C GLU A 352 6.69 6.26 36.21
N TRP A 353 5.92 7.36 36.28
CA TRP A 353 4.66 7.51 35.55
C TRP A 353 4.84 7.62 34.02
N GLU A 354 5.92 8.25 33.56
CA GLU A 354 6.22 8.35 32.12
C GLU A 354 6.64 6.97 31.57
N VAL A 355 7.38 6.19 32.35
CA VAL A 355 7.69 4.79 32.02
C VAL A 355 6.40 3.95 31.97
N GLN A 356 5.49 4.11 32.94
CA GLN A 356 4.19 3.45 32.91
C GLN A 356 3.37 3.81 31.66
N GLU A 357 3.40 5.08 31.23
CA GLU A 357 2.72 5.53 30.01
C GLU A 357 3.38 4.97 28.74
N VAL A 358 4.70 4.79 28.70
CA VAL A 358 5.40 4.05 27.63
C VAL A 358 4.98 2.58 27.62
N MET A 359 4.88 1.91 28.78
CA MET A 359 4.35 0.54 28.86
C MET A 359 2.92 0.44 28.34
N ARG A 360 2.07 1.45 28.62
CA ARG A 360 0.68 1.54 28.10
C ARG A 360 0.62 1.56 26.57
N LEU A 361 1.70 1.96 25.87
CA LEU A 361 1.75 1.94 24.40
C LEU A 361 1.86 0.51 23.82
N LEU A 362 2.19 -0.51 24.62
CA LEU A 362 2.09 -1.93 24.22
C LEU A 362 0.65 -2.36 23.95
N ASP A 363 -0.33 -1.70 24.60
CA ASP A 363 -1.76 -1.91 24.36
C ASP A 363 -2.36 -0.97 23.30
N SER A 364 -1.52 -0.23 22.56
CA SER A 364 -1.97 0.59 21.45
C SER A 364 -2.65 -0.24 20.35
N ARG A 365 -3.65 0.33 19.68
CA ARG A 365 -4.27 -0.27 18.49
C ARG A 365 -3.31 -0.32 17.31
N ASP A 366 -2.38 0.62 17.21
CA ASP A 366 -1.41 0.71 16.12
C ASP A 366 -0.21 -0.23 16.36
N GLY A 367 -0.02 -1.19 15.45
CA GLY A 367 1.10 -2.14 15.50
C GLY A 367 2.48 -1.52 15.26
N LEU A 368 2.56 -0.36 14.58
CA LEU A 368 3.82 0.37 14.45
C LEU A 368 4.27 0.93 15.80
N ILE A 369 3.33 1.52 16.56
CA ILE A 369 3.59 2.00 17.92
C ILE A 369 4.06 0.82 18.79
N ARG A 370 3.27 -0.27 18.87
CA ARG A 370 3.64 -1.46 19.65
C ARG A 370 5.03 -1.99 19.29
N LYS A 371 5.30 -2.21 18.00
CA LYS A 371 6.59 -2.75 17.52
C LYS A 371 7.76 -1.81 17.79
N THR A 372 7.57 -0.48 17.75
CA THR A 372 8.61 0.47 18.19
C THR A 372 8.80 0.49 19.71
N THR A 373 7.73 0.40 20.51
CA THR A 373 7.81 0.35 21.97
C THR A 373 8.54 -0.92 22.42
N LEU A 374 8.20 -2.08 21.83
CA LEU A 374 8.90 -3.34 22.09
C LEU A 374 10.41 -3.24 21.80
N LYS A 375 10.81 -2.57 20.71
CA LYS A 375 12.23 -2.34 20.40
C LYS A 375 12.93 -1.46 21.44
N VAL A 376 12.25 -0.42 21.94
CA VAL A 376 12.78 0.46 22.99
C VAL A 376 12.91 -0.28 24.32
N LEU A 377 11.91 -1.08 24.71
CA LEU A 377 11.97 -1.87 25.94
C LEU A 377 13.05 -2.95 25.86
N HIS A 378 13.15 -3.64 24.72
CA HIS A 378 14.18 -4.66 24.49
C HIS A 378 15.61 -4.09 24.49
N SER A 379 15.82 -2.86 24.00
CA SER A 379 17.14 -2.25 24.07
C SER A 379 17.52 -1.80 25.49
N VAL A 380 16.54 -1.37 26.29
CA VAL A 380 16.76 -1.02 27.72
C VAL A 380 17.08 -2.26 28.55
N ASP A 381 16.21 -3.26 28.51
CA ASP A 381 16.37 -4.52 29.24
C ASP A 381 15.49 -5.62 28.58
N PRO A 382 16.07 -6.70 28.02
CA PRO A 382 15.30 -7.76 27.39
C PRO A 382 14.38 -8.50 28.38
N THR A 383 14.72 -8.54 29.68
CA THR A 383 13.93 -9.26 30.69
C THR A 383 12.54 -8.64 30.91
N ILE A 384 12.39 -7.33 30.65
CA ILE A 384 11.09 -6.64 30.67
C ILE A 384 10.15 -7.24 29.61
N VAL A 385 10.68 -7.51 28.41
CA VAL A 385 9.91 -8.03 27.28
C VAL A 385 9.61 -9.52 27.47
N GLU A 386 10.55 -10.29 28.01
CA GLU A 386 10.33 -11.69 28.43
C GLU A 386 9.28 -11.81 29.54
N ALA A 387 9.29 -10.90 30.53
CA ALA A 387 8.28 -10.85 31.58
C ALA A 387 6.89 -10.49 31.03
N TYR A 388 6.81 -9.50 30.12
CA TYR A 388 5.56 -9.16 29.43
C TYR A 388 5.03 -10.32 28.58
N GLN A 389 5.91 -11.02 27.85
CA GLN A 389 5.56 -12.21 27.08
C GLN A 389 5.05 -13.34 27.99
N SER A 390 5.73 -13.60 29.10
CA SER A 390 5.38 -14.64 30.07
C SER A 390 4.04 -14.35 30.77
N GLN A 391 3.82 -13.12 31.21
CA GLN A 391 2.55 -12.67 31.79
C GLN A 391 1.42 -12.76 30.76
N SER A 392 1.69 -12.34 29.52
CA SER A 392 0.74 -12.45 28.41
C SER A 392 0.37 -13.90 28.15
N LEU A 393 1.35 -14.82 28.01
CA LEU A 393 1.13 -16.26 27.84
C LEU A 393 0.32 -16.89 28.98
N GLN A 394 0.63 -16.57 30.24
CA GLN A 394 -0.15 -17.04 31.40
C GLN A 394 -1.62 -16.58 31.33
N SER A 395 -1.88 -15.40 30.78
CA SER A 395 -3.24 -14.89 30.60
C SER A 395 -4.02 -15.54 29.43
N PHE A 396 -3.41 -16.41 28.62
CA PHE A 396 -4.16 -17.23 27.64
C PHE A 396 -4.81 -18.45 28.28
N SER A 397 -4.15 -19.08 29.26
CA SER A 397 -4.60 -20.30 29.96
C SER A 397 -5.95 -20.18 30.70
N HIS A 398 -6.54 -18.98 30.73
CA HIS A 398 -7.78 -18.65 31.41
C HIS A 398 -8.89 -18.11 30.48
N ALA A 399 -8.66 -18.02 29.16
CA ALA A 399 -9.60 -17.43 28.20
C ALA A 399 -10.39 -18.51 27.42
N PRO A 400 -11.74 -18.47 27.37
CA PRO A 400 -12.55 -19.62 26.91
C PRO A 400 -12.73 -19.78 25.39
N HIS A 401 -12.33 -18.81 24.54
CA HIS A 401 -12.53 -18.89 23.08
C HIS A 401 -11.32 -18.40 22.28
N LEU A 402 -10.92 -19.19 21.28
CA LEU A 402 -9.71 -18.93 20.46
C LEU A 402 -9.86 -17.78 19.45
N ILE A 403 -11.06 -17.56 18.92
CA ILE A 403 -11.29 -16.55 17.87
C ILE A 403 -11.07 -15.14 18.43
N ASP A 404 -11.53 -14.87 19.65
CA ASP A 404 -11.32 -13.61 20.40
C ASP A 404 -9.85 -13.40 20.82
N ASN A 405 -9.05 -14.48 20.82
CA ASN A 405 -7.62 -14.44 21.12
C ASN A 405 -6.73 -14.11 19.92
N SER A 406 -7.26 -14.07 18.68
CA SER A 406 -6.47 -13.86 17.44
C SER A 406 -5.59 -12.60 17.50
N ASP A 407 -6.15 -11.47 17.94
CA ASP A 407 -5.43 -10.20 18.12
C ASP A 407 -4.30 -10.31 19.15
N ARG A 408 -4.47 -11.13 20.19
CA ARG A 408 -3.47 -11.34 21.24
C ARG A 408 -2.33 -12.21 20.73
N VAL A 409 -2.63 -13.22 19.89
CA VAL A 409 -1.60 -14.05 19.22
C VAL A 409 -0.78 -13.19 18.27
N LEU A 410 -1.40 -12.31 17.49
CA LEU A 410 -0.70 -11.36 16.62
C LEU A 410 0.23 -10.42 17.40
N ARG A 411 -0.18 -9.91 18.58
CA ARG A 411 0.71 -9.14 19.47
C ARG A 411 1.89 -9.97 19.98
N LEU A 412 1.69 -11.24 20.33
CA LEU A 412 2.81 -12.11 20.74
C LEU A 412 3.76 -12.43 19.58
N LEU A 413 3.25 -12.58 18.35
CA LEU A 413 4.09 -12.70 17.15
C LEU A 413 4.93 -11.44 16.91
N GLU A 414 4.39 -10.24 17.16
CA GLU A 414 5.17 -8.98 17.14
C GLU A 414 6.32 -8.98 18.16
N VAL A 415 6.13 -9.58 19.35
CA VAL A 415 7.19 -9.74 20.36
C VAL A 415 8.28 -10.69 19.88
N VAL A 416 7.92 -11.89 19.42
CA VAL A 416 8.89 -12.90 18.91
C VAL A 416 9.71 -12.35 17.74
N GLU A 417 9.09 -11.58 16.85
CA GLU A 417 9.79 -10.91 15.74
C GLU A 417 10.79 -9.84 16.15
N VAL A 418 10.56 -9.15 17.28
CA VAL A 418 11.41 -8.05 17.75
C VAL A 418 12.59 -8.57 18.55
N GLN A 419 12.38 -9.56 19.42
CA GLN A 419 13.44 -10.18 20.21
C GLN A 419 14.36 -11.05 19.35
N TYR A 420 13.77 -11.91 18.51
CA TYR A 420 14.48 -12.93 17.73
C TYR A 420 14.51 -12.55 16.24
N ALA A 421 14.87 -11.30 15.95
CA ALA A 421 15.04 -10.80 14.59
C ALA A 421 16.22 -11.48 13.87
N ASP A 422 17.32 -11.69 14.59
CA ASP A 422 18.59 -12.15 14.01
C ASP A 422 18.93 -13.62 14.37
N ASP A 423 18.30 -14.19 15.40
CA ASP A 423 18.52 -15.59 15.83
C ASP A 423 17.42 -16.52 15.28
N VAL A 424 17.81 -17.39 14.34
CA VAL A 424 16.93 -18.36 13.67
C VAL A 424 16.37 -19.40 14.62
N ASP A 425 17.22 -19.98 15.47
CA ASP A 425 16.88 -21.14 16.30
C ASP A 425 15.96 -20.71 17.44
N GLN A 426 16.24 -19.56 18.05
CA GLN A 426 15.36 -18.96 19.04
C GLN A 426 14.04 -18.49 18.42
N TYR A 427 14.04 -17.91 17.21
CA TYR A 427 12.81 -17.52 16.52
C TYR A 427 11.90 -18.74 16.25
N ALA A 428 12.44 -19.81 15.67
CA ALA A 428 11.70 -21.03 15.40
C ALA A 428 11.24 -21.74 16.70
N GLY A 429 12.09 -21.75 17.74
CA GLY A 429 11.76 -22.30 19.05
C GLY A 429 10.59 -21.57 19.73
N HIS A 430 10.62 -20.23 19.73
CA HIS A 430 9.55 -19.41 20.33
C HIS A 430 8.25 -19.46 19.53
N LEU A 431 8.30 -19.56 18.19
CA LEU A 431 7.11 -19.85 17.39
C LEU A 431 6.45 -21.19 17.78
N LYS A 432 7.24 -22.26 17.90
CA LYS A 432 6.75 -23.58 18.35
C LYS A 432 6.13 -23.50 19.74
N ALA A 433 6.82 -22.84 20.69
CA ALA A 433 6.33 -22.68 22.06
C ALA A 433 5.03 -21.85 22.13
N LEU A 434 4.95 -20.76 21.36
CA LEU A 434 3.75 -19.91 21.28
C LEU A 434 2.54 -20.71 20.80
N PHE A 435 2.64 -21.38 19.63
CA PHE A 435 1.52 -22.16 19.11
C PHE A 435 1.20 -23.37 20.00
N ALA A 436 2.18 -24.01 20.63
CA ALA A 436 1.92 -25.10 21.59
C ALA A 436 1.15 -24.64 22.84
N VAL A 437 1.30 -23.38 23.27
CA VAL A 437 0.51 -22.79 24.38
C VAL A 437 -0.86 -22.33 23.89
N VAL A 438 -0.93 -21.64 22.75
CA VAL A 438 -2.17 -21.08 22.18
C VAL A 438 -3.14 -22.18 21.73
N GLU A 439 -2.64 -23.21 21.07
CA GLU A 439 -3.47 -24.30 20.51
C GLU A 439 -3.70 -25.44 21.53
N GLY A 440 -2.92 -25.46 22.62
CA GLY A 440 -3.21 -26.18 23.87
C GLY A 440 -3.00 -27.70 23.83
N LYS A 441 -2.59 -28.28 24.98
CA LYS A 441 -2.39 -29.73 25.14
C LYS A 441 -3.59 -30.52 25.69
N GLU A 442 -4.71 -29.88 26.02
CA GLU A 442 -5.85 -30.59 26.63
C GLU A 442 -7.25 -30.17 26.13
N GLN A 443 -8.11 -31.19 26.00
CA GLN A 443 -9.59 -31.18 26.05
C GLN A 443 -10.41 -30.78 24.80
N GLY A 444 -9.79 -30.55 23.64
CA GLY A 444 -10.49 -30.54 22.34
C GLY A 444 -9.96 -31.62 21.39
N ARG A 445 -10.79 -32.15 20.47
CA ARG A 445 -10.23 -32.84 19.31
C ARG A 445 -9.55 -31.79 18.44
N THR A 446 -8.39 -32.12 17.87
CA THR A 446 -7.67 -31.20 16.97
C THR A 446 -8.46 -30.97 15.65
N GLU A 447 -9.51 -31.77 15.41
CA GLU A 447 -10.58 -31.59 14.41
C GLU A 447 -11.42 -30.30 14.62
N ASP A 448 -11.63 -29.87 15.87
CA ASP A 448 -12.55 -28.78 16.24
C ASP A 448 -11.86 -27.40 16.39
N LEU A 449 -10.53 -27.35 16.27
CA LEU A 449 -9.72 -26.14 16.46
C LEU A 449 -9.65 -25.33 15.15
N PRO A 450 -10.06 -24.04 15.14
CA PRO A 450 -9.96 -23.20 13.94
C PRO A 450 -8.50 -22.80 13.65
N VAL A 451 -8.17 -22.67 12.37
CA VAL A 451 -6.87 -22.13 11.90
C VAL A 451 -6.85 -20.61 12.07
N LEU A 452 -5.78 -20.06 12.65
CA LEU A 452 -5.61 -18.61 12.80
C LEU A 452 -5.01 -17.99 11.52
N GLU A 453 -5.84 -17.77 10.50
CA GLU A 453 -5.46 -17.27 9.17
C GLU A 453 -4.50 -16.07 9.20
N SER A 454 -4.83 -15.01 9.94
CA SER A 454 -3.97 -13.82 10.06
C SER A 454 -2.61 -14.13 10.70
N SER A 455 -2.52 -15.16 11.55
CA SER A 455 -1.24 -15.61 12.12
C SER A 455 -0.42 -16.43 11.11
N VAL A 456 -1.07 -17.23 10.26
CA VAL A 456 -0.42 -17.92 9.13
C VAL A 456 0.19 -16.90 8.17
N GLU A 457 -0.61 -15.92 7.70
CA GLU A 457 -0.13 -14.86 6.80
C GLU A 457 1.07 -14.12 7.42
N ARG A 458 0.96 -13.72 8.70
CA ARG A 458 1.98 -12.93 9.38
C ARG A 458 3.32 -13.66 9.51
N VAL A 459 3.30 -14.96 9.81
CA VAL A 459 4.52 -15.79 9.91
C VAL A 459 5.11 -16.08 8.53
N LEU A 460 4.28 -16.41 7.53
CA LEU A 460 4.77 -16.67 6.17
C LEU A 460 5.43 -15.43 5.56
N ASN A 461 4.80 -14.26 5.66
CA ASN A 461 5.38 -13.01 5.19
C ASN A 461 6.62 -12.62 6.00
N GLY A 462 6.58 -12.76 7.33
CA GLY A 462 7.73 -12.48 8.20
C GLY A 462 8.97 -13.35 7.97
N ILE A 463 8.81 -14.55 7.39
CA ILE A 463 9.92 -15.39 6.90
C ILE A 463 10.33 -14.99 5.48
N ARG A 464 9.37 -14.80 4.56
CA ARG A 464 9.62 -14.43 3.15
C ARG A 464 10.33 -13.08 2.99
N GLU A 465 10.09 -12.12 3.89
CA GLU A 465 10.76 -10.80 3.90
C GLU A 465 12.25 -10.84 4.33
N ARG A 466 12.72 -11.94 4.94
CA ARG A 466 14.10 -12.08 5.46
C ARG A 466 15.06 -12.67 4.42
N GLU A 467 16.36 -12.64 4.72
CA GLU A 467 17.41 -13.19 3.85
C GLU A 467 17.26 -14.69 3.59
N THR A 468 17.73 -15.16 2.44
CA THR A 468 17.60 -16.57 2.00
C THR A 468 18.24 -17.58 2.95
N PHE A 469 19.33 -17.21 3.63
CA PHE A 469 19.95 -18.05 4.67
C PHE A 469 19.05 -18.20 5.90
N PHE A 470 18.44 -17.10 6.36
CA PHE A 470 17.47 -17.11 7.47
C PHE A 470 16.25 -17.97 7.08
N GLN A 471 15.70 -17.77 5.87
CA GLN A 471 14.57 -18.52 5.35
C GLN A 471 14.81 -20.04 5.43
N ILE A 472 15.85 -20.54 4.77
CA ILE A 472 16.13 -21.98 4.69
C ILE A 472 16.40 -22.57 6.09
N SER A 473 17.17 -21.87 6.92
CA SER A 473 17.49 -22.33 8.28
C SER A 473 16.25 -22.37 9.18
N CYS A 474 15.40 -21.33 9.14
CA CYS A 474 14.16 -21.27 9.91
C CYS A 474 13.16 -22.34 9.47
N VAL A 475 12.97 -22.52 8.16
CA VAL A 475 12.10 -23.58 7.64
C VAL A 475 12.62 -24.96 7.99
N THR A 476 13.94 -25.18 7.98
CA THR A 476 14.56 -26.42 8.45
C THR A 476 14.25 -26.63 9.94
N ALA A 477 14.49 -25.64 10.79
CA ALA A 477 14.23 -25.72 12.23
C ALA A 477 12.75 -26.01 12.53
N LEU A 478 11.80 -25.40 11.81
CA LEU A 478 10.36 -25.69 11.93
C LEU A 478 10.02 -27.10 11.44
N ALA A 479 10.55 -27.53 10.28
CA ALA A 479 10.26 -28.82 9.67
C ALA A 479 10.84 -30.02 10.44
N VAL A 480 11.88 -29.85 11.29
CA VAL A 480 12.37 -30.90 12.21
C VAL A 480 11.23 -31.46 13.07
N SER A 481 10.26 -30.63 13.47
CA SER A 481 9.11 -31.04 14.27
C SER A 481 8.16 -32.04 13.57
N LEU A 482 8.26 -32.22 12.25
CA LEU A 482 7.57 -33.31 11.54
C LEU A 482 8.22 -34.67 11.83
N THR A 483 9.54 -34.71 12.03
CA THR A 483 10.33 -35.94 12.20
C THR A 483 10.20 -36.54 13.61
N GLU A 484 9.95 -35.69 14.62
CA GLU A 484 9.73 -36.10 16.00
C GLU A 484 8.32 -36.70 16.17
N PRO A 485 8.16 -38.01 16.46
CA PRO A 485 6.84 -38.65 16.43
C PRO A 485 5.94 -38.28 17.62
N GLU A 486 6.51 -37.86 18.75
CA GLU A 486 5.78 -37.52 19.98
C GLU A 486 5.36 -36.03 20.04
N MET A 487 5.83 -35.20 19.11
CA MET A 487 5.48 -33.78 19.09
C MET A 487 4.09 -33.55 18.47
N HIS A 488 3.13 -33.15 19.30
CA HIS A 488 1.82 -32.65 18.84
C HIS A 488 1.98 -31.26 18.22
N LEU A 489 1.39 -31.07 17.04
CA LEU A 489 1.38 -29.80 16.32
C LEU A 489 -0.07 -29.35 16.18
N GLY A 490 -0.40 -28.13 16.57
CA GLY A 490 -1.73 -27.58 16.35
C GLY A 490 -1.99 -27.23 14.88
N PRO A 491 -3.25 -26.97 14.51
CA PRO A 491 -3.66 -26.81 13.11
C PRO A 491 -3.00 -25.61 12.42
N THR A 492 -2.81 -24.48 13.12
CA THR A 492 -2.20 -23.27 12.55
C THR A 492 -0.73 -23.52 12.23
N LEU A 493 0.02 -24.09 13.19
CA LEU A 493 1.44 -24.41 12.96
C LEU A 493 1.61 -25.49 11.88
N MET A 494 0.69 -26.46 11.78
CA MET A 494 0.70 -27.47 10.72
C MET A 494 0.47 -26.85 9.33
N VAL A 495 -0.44 -25.88 9.17
CA VAL A 495 -0.62 -25.16 7.90
C VAL A 495 0.63 -24.33 7.54
N VAL A 496 1.21 -23.61 8.51
CA VAL A 496 2.47 -22.86 8.31
C VAL A 496 3.59 -23.78 7.84
N ILE A 497 3.81 -24.91 8.52
CA ILE A 497 4.84 -25.89 8.13
C ILE A 497 4.52 -26.46 6.75
N SER A 498 3.28 -26.85 6.45
CA SER A 498 2.89 -27.43 5.16
C SER A 498 3.14 -26.47 3.99
N ALA A 499 2.84 -25.17 4.16
CA ALA A 499 3.13 -24.14 3.17
C ALA A 499 4.64 -23.93 2.98
N LEU A 500 5.40 -23.73 4.06
CA LEU A 500 6.85 -23.54 3.99
C LEU A 500 7.59 -24.75 3.39
N VAL A 501 7.11 -25.96 3.68
CA VAL A 501 7.65 -27.21 3.11
C VAL A 501 7.37 -27.31 1.62
N CYS A 502 6.23 -26.80 1.14
CA CYS A 502 5.94 -26.69 -0.29
C CYS A 502 6.88 -25.68 -0.97
N ASP A 503 6.97 -24.47 -0.41
CA ASP A 503 7.75 -23.34 -0.94
C ASP A 503 9.27 -23.63 -1.04
N TYR A 504 9.83 -24.32 -0.05
CA TYR A 504 11.28 -24.58 0.11
C TYR A 504 11.66 -26.05 -0.12
N CYS A 505 10.77 -26.83 -0.72
CA CYS A 505 11.02 -28.22 -1.11
C CYS A 505 12.35 -28.38 -1.88
N GLY A 506 13.18 -29.35 -1.49
CA GLY A 506 14.51 -29.58 -2.07
C GLY A 506 15.64 -28.62 -1.62
N LYS A 507 15.33 -27.57 -0.84
CA LYS A 507 16.32 -26.64 -0.24
C LYS A 507 16.60 -26.92 1.25
N ILE A 508 15.73 -27.68 1.90
CA ILE A 508 15.74 -28.01 3.33
C ILE A 508 16.67 -29.20 3.58
N SER A 509 17.43 -29.19 4.69
CA SER A 509 18.39 -30.24 5.04
C SER A 509 17.79 -31.57 5.54
N ILE A 510 16.46 -31.74 5.47
CA ILE A 510 15.73 -32.90 5.99
C ILE A 510 15.34 -33.80 4.82
N PRO A 511 15.50 -35.14 4.91
CA PRO A 511 15.06 -36.05 3.86
C PRO A 511 13.55 -35.93 3.58
N PRO A 512 13.12 -35.78 2.31
CA PRO A 512 11.70 -35.56 1.98
C PRO A 512 10.82 -36.77 2.37
N VAL A 513 11.39 -37.97 2.41
CA VAL A 513 10.75 -39.21 2.87
C VAL A 513 10.30 -39.13 4.34
N GLU A 514 11.13 -38.56 5.22
CA GLU A 514 10.78 -38.43 6.65
C GLU A 514 9.75 -37.32 6.87
N MET A 515 9.78 -36.27 6.05
CA MET A 515 8.76 -35.21 6.05
C MET A 515 7.41 -35.74 5.58
N LEU A 516 7.37 -36.56 4.52
CA LEU A 516 6.16 -37.25 4.04
C LEU A 516 5.55 -38.13 5.13
N ARG A 517 6.36 -38.93 5.82
CA ARG A 517 5.91 -39.76 6.95
C ARG A 517 5.38 -38.90 8.11
N GLY A 518 6.08 -37.81 8.44
CA GLY A 518 5.71 -36.89 9.50
C GLY A 518 4.37 -36.18 9.28
N LEU A 519 4.06 -35.82 8.03
CA LEU A 519 2.76 -35.27 7.62
C LEU A 519 1.68 -36.36 7.60
N ALA A 520 1.94 -37.48 6.92
CA ALA A 520 0.96 -38.56 6.72
C ALA A 520 0.43 -39.13 8.05
N ARG A 521 1.32 -39.36 9.03
CA ARG A 521 0.95 -39.84 10.38
C ARG A 521 0.03 -38.90 11.15
N ARG A 522 -0.01 -37.61 10.79
CA ARG A 522 -0.79 -36.59 11.50
C ARG A 522 -2.08 -36.18 10.79
N LEU A 523 -2.26 -36.52 9.51
CA LEU A 523 -3.46 -36.19 8.71
C LEU A 523 -4.78 -36.49 9.44
N ALA A 524 -4.87 -37.66 10.08
CA ALA A 524 -6.08 -38.14 10.75
C ALA A 524 -6.54 -37.30 11.96
N PHE A 525 -5.72 -36.38 12.49
CA PHE A 525 -6.08 -35.59 13.67
C PHE A 525 -6.66 -34.19 13.34
N TYR A 526 -6.62 -33.74 12.09
CA TYR A 526 -6.99 -32.37 11.72
C TYR A 526 -8.31 -32.26 10.94
N ALA A 527 -8.87 -31.04 10.94
CA ALA A 527 -9.98 -30.66 10.08
C ALA A 527 -9.64 -30.78 8.56
N PRO A 528 -10.65 -30.94 7.67
CA PRO A 528 -10.45 -31.13 6.24
C PRO A 528 -9.65 -30.04 5.51
N SER A 529 -9.68 -28.79 5.98
CA SER A 529 -8.89 -27.68 5.41
C SER A 529 -7.39 -27.84 5.64
N VAL A 530 -6.99 -28.23 6.85
CA VAL A 530 -5.60 -28.55 7.20
C VAL A 530 -5.15 -29.82 6.47
N GLN A 531 -6.03 -30.82 6.37
CA GLN A 531 -5.76 -32.03 5.60
C GLN A 531 -5.47 -31.72 4.12
N ASP A 532 -6.19 -30.79 3.48
CA ASP A 532 -5.89 -30.40 2.09
C ASP A 532 -4.52 -29.72 1.95
N ALA A 533 -4.18 -28.79 2.84
CA ALA A 533 -2.88 -28.13 2.85
C ALA A 533 -1.72 -29.14 3.03
N CYS A 534 -1.87 -30.11 3.94
CA CYS A 534 -0.93 -31.22 4.12
C CYS A 534 -0.84 -32.09 2.86
N MET A 535 -1.97 -32.46 2.24
CA MET A 535 -2.01 -33.28 1.02
C MET A 535 -1.34 -32.61 -0.18
N LEU A 536 -1.50 -31.29 -0.34
CA LEU A 536 -0.80 -30.51 -1.36
C LEU A 536 0.71 -30.47 -1.11
N SER A 537 1.13 -30.24 0.14
CA SER A 537 2.53 -30.26 0.54
C SER A 537 3.17 -31.63 0.32
N MET A 538 2.47 -32.71 0.69
CA MET A 538 2.88 -34.09 0.41
C MET A 538 2.97 -34.40 -1.09
N LEU A 539 2.04 -33.89 -1.91
CA LEU A 539 2.09 -34.05 -3.35
C LEU A 539 3.31 -33.34 -3.94
N ARG A 540 3.65 -32.13 -3.48
CA ARG A 540 4.87 -31.41 -3.89
C ARG A 540 6.14 -32.15 -3.47
N LEU A 541 6.20 -32.68 -2.24
CA LEU A 541 7.31 -33.48 -1.72
C LEU A 541 7.52 -34.77 -2.54
N SER A 542 6.44 -35.42 -2.97
CA SER A 542 6.54 -36.68 -3.74
C SER A 542 7.30 -36.55 -5.07
N ALA A 543 7.43 -35.34 -5.62
CA ALA A 543 8.23 -35.08 -6.81
C ALA A 543 9.76 -35.12 -6.56
N GLU A 544 10.21 -34.90 -5.32
CA GLU A 544 11.61 -34.98 -4.92
C GLU A 544 12.00 -36.38 -4.40
N CYS A 545 11.02 -37.23 -4.10
CA CYS A 545 11.26 -38.63 -3.73
C CYS A 545 11.44 -39.52 -4.96
N ASP A 546 12.31 -40.53 -4.86
CA ASP A 546 12.42 -41.57 -5.90
C ASP A 546 11.26 -42.57 -5.80
N GLU A 547 10.87 -42.96 -4.58
CA GLU A 547 9.68 -43.77 -4.28
C GLU A 547 8.96 -43.20 -3.06
N VAL A 548 7.62 -43.22 -3.08
CA VAL A 548 6.78 -42.80 -1.94
C VAL A 548 6.56 -44.01 -1.00
N PRO A 549 6.79 -43.89 0.31
CA PRO A 549 6.66 -45.02 1.24
C PRO A 549 5.23 -45.59 1.30
N GLU A 550 5.10 -46.92 1.34
CA GLU A 550 3.79 -47.58 1.47
C GLU A 550 3.02 -47.18 2.76
N ASP A 551 3.72 -46.81 3.85
CA ASP A 551 3.07 -46.31 5.07
C ASP A 551 2.38 -44.93 4.87
N VAL A 552 2.86 -44.13 3.92
CA VAL A 552 2.21 -42.89 3.48
C VAL A 552 1.01 -43.21 2.59
N ILE A 553 1.16 -44.18 1.68
CA ILE A 553 0.10 -44.58 0.74
C ILE A 553 -1.07 -45.23 1.49
N SER A 554 -0.82 -46.05 2.52
CA SER A 554 -1.88 -46.61 3.37
C SER A 554 -2.64 -45.53 4.14
N ALA A 555 -1.95 -44.55 4.73
CA ALA A 555 -2.59 -43.44 5.45
C ALA A 555 -3.51 -42.61 4.53
N VAL A 556 -3.11 -42.35 3.29
CA VAL A 556 -3.96 -41.64 2.30
C VAL A 556 -5.16 -42.49 1.87
N ARG A 557 -5.01 -43.82 1.73
CA ARG A 557 -6.13 -44.74 1.44
C ARG A 557 -7.11 -44.89 2.62
N GLU A 558 -6.63 -44.77 3.85
CA GLU A 558 -7.49 -44.74 5.04
C GLU A 558 -8.26 -43.42 5.10
N LEU A 559 -7.57 -42.29 4.90
CA LEU A 559 -8.22 -40.98 4.84
C LEU A 559 -9.32 -40.92 3.77
N SER A 560 -9.08 -41.46 2.57
CA SER A 560 -10.05 -41.43 1.47
C SER A 560 -11.37 -42.15 1.78
N GLN A 561 -11.40 -43.10 2.71
CA GLN A 561 -12.61 -43.83 3.11
C GLN A 561 -13.56 -42.99 3.97
N PHE A 562 -13.02 -42.02 4.73
CA PHE A 562 -13.77 -41.15 5.64
C PHE A 562 -13.86 -39.70 5.13
N ALA A 563 -13.09 -39.35 4.09
CA ALA A 563 -13.03 -38.02 3.49
C ALA A 563 -14.33 -37.57 2.80
N GLY A 564 -14.63 -36.28 2.92
CA GLY A 564 -15.66 -35.62 2.11
C GLY A 564 -15.29 -35.54 0.62
N ARG A 565 -16.29 -35.24 -0.24
CA ARG A 565 -16.13 -35.25 -1.72
C ARG A 565 -14.94 -34.45 -2.28
N HIS A 566 -14.56 -33.33 -1.65
CA HIS A 566 -13.37 -32.57 -2.06
C HIS A 566 -12.09 -33.36 -1.74
N LEU A 567 -11.89 -33.69 -0.47
CA LEU A 567 -10.68 -34.34 0.01
C LEU A 567 -10.50 -35.75 -0.60
N HIS A 568 -11.58 -36.49 -0.88
CA HIS A 568 -11.49 -37.76 -1.61
C HIS A 568 -10.87 -37.58 -3.01
N ARG A 569 -11.25 -36.53 -3.76
CA ARG A 569 -10.63 -36.23 -5.07
C ARG A 569 -9.13 -35.92 -4.93
N ARG A 570 -8.73 -35.32 -3.80
CA ARG A 570 -7.33 -34.99 -3.49
C ARG A 570 -6.52 -36.23 -3.11
N CYS A 571 -7.12 -37.16 -2.36
CA CYS A 571 -6.54 -38.49 -2.13
C CYS A 571 -6.37 -39.25 -3.45
N ASP A 572 -7.38 -39.27 -4.33
CA ASP A 572 -7.29 -39.91 -5.65
C ASP A 572 -6.20 -39.26 -6.52
N GLN A 573 -6.14 -37.93 -6.52
CA GLN A 573 -5.11 -37.16 -7.21
C GLN A 573 -3.70 -37.50 -6.70
N PHE A 574 -3.52 -37.60 -5.38
CA PHE A 574 -2.25 -37.98 -4.78
C PHE A 574 -1.87 -39.41 -5.17
N LEU A 575 -2.78 -40.38 -5.04
CA LEU A 575 -2.53 -41.79 -5.38
C LEU A 575 -2.23 -41.99 -6.86
N ALA A 576 -2.82 -41.19 -7.75
CA ALA A 576 -2.52 -41.23 -9.19
C ALA A 576 -1.15 -40.61 -9.53
N LEU A 577 -0.86 -39.42 -8.99
CA LEU A 577 0.32 -38.63 -9.39
C LEU A 577 1.59 -38.96 -8.59
N SER A 578 1.50 -39.53 -7.38
CA SER A 578 2.66 -39.91 -6.57
C SER A 578 3.58 -40.93 -7.24
N SER A 579 3.03 -41.74 -8.15
CA SER A 579 3.78 -42.69 -8.98
C SER A 579 4.34 -42.08 -10.28
N GLN A 580 4.01 -40.82 -10.59
CA GLN A 580 4.25 -40.16 -11.88
C GLN A 580 5.13 -38.91 -11.72
N ARG A 581 6.33 -39.07 -11.15
CA ARG A 581 7.30 -38.00 -10.88
C ARG A 581 7.52 -37.03 -12.05
N HIS A 582 7.58 -37.53 -13.28
CA HIS A 582 7.78 -36.70 -14.48
C HIS A 582 6.62 -35.72 -14.75
N VAL A 583 5.37 -36.14 -14.48
CA VAL A 583 4.18 -35.29 -14.61
C VAL A 583 4.18 -34.21 -13.53
N LEU A 584 4.54 -34.57 -12.29
CA LEU A 584 4.65 -33.60 -11.21
C LEU A 584 5.74 -32.57 -11.47
N ALA A 585 6.92 -32.99 -11.95
CA ALA A 585 7.98 -32.07 -12.35
C ALA A 585 7.54 -31.10 -13.46
N GLU A 586 6.77 -31.58 -14.45
CA GLU A 586 6.19 -30.72 -15.49
C GLU A 586 5.18 -29.71 -14.90
N VAL A 587 4.28 -30.15 -14.02
CA VAL A 587 3.34 -29.24 -13.32
C VAL A 587 4.07 -28.17 -12.52
N ILE A 588 5.10 -28.54 -11.77
CA ILE A 588 5.92 -27.60 -10.98
C ILE A 588 6.61 -26.60 -11.90
N SER A 589 7.13 -27.03 -13.06
CA SER A 589 7.78 -26.13 -14.02
C SER A 589 6.84 -25.11 -14.68
N ARG A 590 5.52 -25.35 -14.63
CA ARG A 590 4.47 -24.47 -15.16
C ARG A 590 3.85 -23.55 -14.11
N ALA A 591 4.14 -23.73 -12.82
CA ALA A 591 3.66 -22.85 -11.76
C ALA A 591 4.36 -21.48 -11.81
N GLN A 592 3.65 -20.42 -11.44
CA GLN A 592 4.22 -19.06 -11.45
C GLN A 592 5.24 -18.84 -10.32
N SER A 593 5.04 -19.50 -9.18
CA SER A 593 6.00 -19.58 -8.09
C SER A 593 5.97 -20.97 -7.44
N SER A 594 6.83 -21.20 -6.44
CA SER A 594 6.79 -22.42 -5.62
C SER A 594 5.69 -22.41 -4.53
N SER A 595 4.83 -21.38 -4.49
CA SER A 595 3.78 -21.26 -3.50
C SER A 595 2.73 -22.37 -3.60
N LEU A 596 2.17 -22.77 -2.45
CA LEU A 596 1.09 -23.76 -2.39
C LEU A 596 -0.15 -23.37 -3.25
N PRO A 597 -0.61 -22.09 -3.28
CA PRO A 597 -1.65 -21.64 -4.21
C PRO A 597 -1.29 -21.78 -5.70
N ASP A 598 -0.08 -21.37 -6.12
CA ASP A 598 0.34 -21.44 -7.52
C ASP A 598 0.51 -22.89 -7.99
N PHE A 599 1.01 -23.76 -7.11
CA PHE A 599 1.10 -25.19 -7.35
C PHE A 599 -0.30 -25.81 -7.53
N LEU A 600 -1.29 -25.42 -6.73
CA LEU A 600 -2.68 -25.84 -6.89
C LEU A 600 -3.26 -25.38 -8.22
N PHE A 601 -3.05 -24.11 -8.60
CA PHE A 601 -3.50 -23.57 -9.89
C PHE A 601 -2.86 -24.34 -11.07
N ALA A 602 -1.56 -24.62 -11.01
CA ALA A 602 -0.86 -25.42 -11.99
C ALA A 602 -1.44 -26.84 -12.10
N LEU A 603 -1.70 -27.51 -10.96
CA LEU A 603 -2.35 -28.83 -10.92
C LEU A 603 -3.75 -28.81 -11.56
N ALA A 604 -4.57 -27.81 -11.25
CA ALA A 604 -5.91 -27.66 -11.82
C ALA A 604 -5.86 -27.45 -13.36
N SER A 605 -4.92 -26.63 -13.83
CA SER A 605 -4.70 -26.40 -15.27
C SER A 605 -4.25 -27.68 -16.00
N HIS A 606 -3.51 -28.57 -15.33
CA HIS A 606 -3.10 -29.84 -15.92
C HIS A 606 -4.29 -30.81 -16.07
N GLN A 607 -5.21 -30.85 -15.10
CA GLN A 607 -6.40 -31.71 -15.15
C GLN A 607 -7.37 -31.32 -16.29
N SER A 608 -7.53 -30.03 -16.58
CA SER A 608 -8.37 -29.59 -17.72
C SER A 608 -7.76 -29.96 -19.08
N ASN A 609 -6.43 -29.95 -19.18
CA ASN A 609 -5.70 -30.37 -20.38
C ASN A 609 -5.67 -31.89 -20.58
N SER A 610 -5.58 -32.70 -19.51
CA SER A 610 -5.65 -34.16 -19.65
C SER A 610 -7.06 -34.65 -20.01
N ALA A 611 -8.11 -34.01 -19.49
CA ALA A 611 -9.50 -34.32 -19.84
C ALA A 611 -9.80 -34.09 -21.34
N SER A 612 -9.20 -33.06 -21.95
CA SER A 612 -9.37 -32.72 -23.37
C SER A 612 -8.48 -33.53 -24.33
N GLY A 613 -7.42 -34.18 -23.84
CA GLY A 613 -6.49 -34.99 -24.66
C GLY A 613 -6.96 -36.40 -25.05
N SER A 614 -8.08 -36.88 -24.51
CA SER A 614 -8.48 -38.30 -24.57
C SER A 614 -9.15 -38.77 -25.88
N SER A 615 -9.00 -38.05 -27.00
CA SER A 615 -9.68 -38.41 -28.27
C SER A 615 -8.90 -38.16 -29.57
N GLN A 616 -7.75 -38.83 -29.76
CA GLN A 616 -7.25 -39.14 -31.12
C GLN A 616 -6.76 -40.59 -31.25
N PRO A 617 -7.25 -41.37 -32.23
CA PRO A 617 -6.73 -42.69 -32.55
C PRO A 617 -5.52 -42.60 -33.48
N SER A 618 -4.54 -43.49 -33.28
CA SER A 618 -3.38 -43.64 -34.14
C SER A 618 -3.76 -44.07 -35.57
N ARG A 619 -3.18 -43.42 -36.58
CA ARG A 619 -3.21 -43.88 -37.98
C ARG A 619 -1.88 -43.65 -38.69
N SER A 620 -1.25 -44.76 -39.06
CA SER A 620 -0.26 -44.84 -40.14
C SER A 620 -0.97 -44.78 -41.52
N PRO A 621 -0.25 -44.43 -42.61
CA PRO A 621 -0.90 -44.07 -43.88
C PRO A 621 -0.93 -45.20 -44.92
N SER A 622 -2.08 -45.40 -45.57
CA SER A 622 -2.14 -46.01 -46.92
C SER A 622 -3.43 -45.68 -47.71
N ILE A 623 -3.26 -44.78 -48.69
CA ILE A 623 -3.65 -44.91 -50.12
C ILE A 623 -5.14 -45.17 -50.53
N SER A 624 -5.59 -44.35 -51.50
CA SER A 624 -6.69 -44.52 -52.48
C SER A 624 -8.19 -44.27 -52.11
N THR A 625 -8.65 -43.06 -52.42
CA THR A 625 -9.76 -42.64 -53.35
C THR A 625 -10.79 -43.67 -53.89
N PRO A 626 -12.03 -43.27 -54.33
CA PRO A 626 -12.52 -41.90 -54.64
C PRO A 626 -13.96 -41.49 -54.18
N GLN A 627 -14.18 -40.17 -54.17
CA GLN A 627 -15.38 -39.33 -54.40
C GLN A 627 -16.85 -39.88 -54.42
N ARG A 628 -17.67 -39.27 -53.54
CA ARG A 628 -19.01 -38.59 -53.75
C ARG A 628 -20.23 -39.41 -54.26
N PRO A 629 -21.45 -39.09 -53.77
CA PRO A 629 -22.23 -38.02 -54.42
C PRO A 629 -23.03 -37.05 -53.49
N ARG A 630 -23.62 -36.04 -54.14
CA ARG A 630 -24.64 -35.08 -53.66
C ARG A 630 -26.05 -35.75 -53.77
N SER A 631 -27.22 -35.28 -53.29
CA SER A 631 -27.67 -34.06 -52.56
C SER A 631 -29.14 -34.21 -52.10
N SER A 632 -29.52 -33.48 -51.03
CA SER A 632 -30.84 -32.85 -50.75
C SER A 632 -32.18 -33.63 -50.83
N SER A 633 -32.93 -33.65 -49.71
CA SER A 633 -34.41 -33.61 -49.72
C SER A 633 -35.04 -33.16 -48.38
N PHE A 634 -35.87 -32.11 -48.45
CA PHE A 634 -37.04 -31.68 -47.66
C PHE A 634 -37.43 -32.32 -46.29
N SER A 635 -37.87 -31.45 -45.37
CA SER A 635 -38.63 -31.70 -44.11
C SER A 635 -40.16 -31.85 -44.39
N PRO A 636 -41.08 -32.18 -43.42
CA PRO A 636 -41.47 -31.24 -42.32
C PRO A 636 -42.14 -31.81 -41.02
N ALA A 637 -42.30 -30.92 -40.01
CA ALA A 637 -43.36 -30.86 -38.95
C ALA A 637 -43.56 -32.07 -37.99
N THR A 638 -44.13 -31.98 -36.78
CA THR A 638 -44.94 -30.96 -36.05
C THR A 638 -44.64 -31.18 -34.53
N ALA A 639 -45.01 -30.38 -33.50
CA ALA A 639 -45.92 -29.24 -33.35
C ALA A 639 -45.46 -28.30 -32.20
N SER A 640 -46.39 -27.55 -31.58
CA SER A 640 -46.19 -26.70 -30.38
C SER A 640 -47.50 -26.53 -29.60
N PRO A 641 -47.44 -26.12 -28.32
CA PRO A 641 -47.93 -24.78 -27.90
C PRO A 641 -47.03 -24.15 -26.79
N ARG A 642 -47.10 -22.87 -26.39
CA ARG A 642 -47.81 -21.65 -26.85
C ARG A 642 -46.98 -20.40 -26.42
N LYS A 643 -47.52 -19.17 -26.52
CA LYS A 643 -46.91 -17.92 -26.00
C LYS A 643 -47.67 -17.35 -24.79
N LEU A 644 -46.94 -16.73 -23.87
CA LEU A 644 -47.39 -15.53 -23.14
C LEU A 644 -46.46 -14.36 -23.54
N ARG A 645 -46.98 -13.13 -23.50
CA ARG A 645 -46.28 -11.91 -23.94
C ARG A 645 -45.77 -11.12 -22.73
N TYR A 646 -44.65 -10.43 -22.89
CA TYR A 646 -44.35 -9.20 -22.15
C TYR A 646 -43.93 -8.13 -23.14
N GLU A 647 -44.50 -6.93 -23.00
CA GLU A 647 -44.11 -5.74 -23.75
C GLU A 647 -42.96 -5.04 -23.01
N ALA A 648 -41.96 -4.57 -23.74
CA ALA A 648 -40.87 -3.81 -23.15
C ALA A 648 -41.35 -2.40 -22.78
N TYR A 649 -40.95 -1.90 -21.61
CA TYR A 649 -41.31 -0.56 -21.14
C TYR A 649 -40.90 0.53 -22.15
N ALA A 650 -41.79 1.51 -22.34
CA ALA A 650 -41.51 2.67 -23.16
C ALA A 650 -40.43 3.57 -22.52
N ALA A 651 -39.52 4.09 -23.34
CA ALA A 651 -38.52 5.06 -22.88
C ALA A 651 -39.22 6.36 -22.42
N PRO A 652 -38.80 6.99 -21.30
CA PRO A 652 -39.42 8.21 -20.80
C PRO A 652 -39.21 9.38 -21.77
N GLN A 653 -40.30 10.09 -22.09
CA GLN A 653 -40.25 11.29 -22.93
C GLN A 653 -39.82 12.53 -22.11
N PRO A 654 -39.16 13.53 -22.75
CA PRO A 654 -38.68 14.70 -22.06
C PRO A 654 -39.82 15.64 -21.64
N MET A 655 -39.84 16.06 -20.38
CA MET A 655 -40.71 17.13 -19.89
C MET A 655 -39.94 18.44 -19.63
N PRO A 656 -40.64 19.60 -19.63
CA PRO A 656 -40.08 20.83 -20.16
C PRO A 656 -39.34 21.72 -19.13
N SER A 657 -38.57 22.66 -19.67
CA SER A 657 -37.89 23.69 -18.89
C SER A 657 -38.88 24.59 -18.13
N LEU A 658 -38.74 24.65 -16.81
CA LEU A 658 -39.31 25.71 -15.98
C LEU A 658 -38.22 26.68 -15.53
N ARG A 659 -38.07 27.77 -16.30
CA ARG A 659 -37.60 29.03 -15.74
C ARG A 659 -38.80 29.72 -15.08
N HIS A 660 -38.70 30.14 -13.82
CA HIS A 660 -38.94 31.53 -13.40
C HIS A 660 -38.62 31.76 -11.92
N LEU A 661 -37.80 32.81 -11.66
CA LEU A 661 -37.75 33.73 -10.50
C LEU A 661 -38.14 33.18 -9.09
N SER A 662 -37.31 33.35 -8.05
CA SER A 662 -37.03 34.68 -7.46
C SER A 662 -35.89 34.65 -6.43
N SER A 663 -35.10 35.73 -6.35
CA SER A 663 -34.23 36.03 -5.19
C SER A 663 -35.05 36.53 -4.00
N PRO A 664 -34.58 36.35 -2.76
CA PRO A 664 -33.62 37.29 -2.13
C PRO A 664 -32.49 36.53 -1.36
N GLY A 665 -31.48 37.14 -0.75
CA GLY A 665 -31.14 38.55 -0.55
C GLY A 665 -29.73 38.68 0.05
N ARG A 666 -29.11 39.87 -0.05
CA ARG A 666 -27.71 40.10 0.38
C ARG A 666 -27.60 40.40 1.88
N LEU A 667 -26.57 39.85 2.54
CA LEU A 667 -25.75 40.56 3.54
C LEU A 667 -24.29 40.11 3.33
N ARG A 668 -23.38 40.98 2.84
CA ARG A 668 -22.58 41.96 3.60
C ARG A 668 -21.73 41.33 4.70
N ASN A 669 -20.43 41.18 4.42
CA ASN A 669 -19.39 41.31 5.44
C ASN A 669 -18.54 42.56 5.14
N SER A 670 -18.18 43.28 6.20
CA SER A 670 -17.68 44.65 6.17
C SER A 670 -16.15 44.73 6.11
N LEU A 671 -15.65 45.73 5.40
CA LEU A 671 -14.25 46.16 5.41
C LEU A 671 -14.02 47.28 6.43
N SER A 672 -12.88 47.24 7.12
CA SER A 672 -12.10 48.41 7.55
C SER A 672 -10.66 48.15 7.05
N GLY A 673 -9.99 49.03 6.30
CA GLY A 673 -9.80 50.46 6.56
C GLY A 673 -8.52 50.61 7.40
N SER A 674 -7.44 51.28 6.99
CA SER A 674 -7.37 52.46 6.11
C SER A 674 -6.09 52.57 5.25
N GLU A 675 -6.13 53.52 4.30
CA GLU A 675 -5.05 54.33 3.68
C GLU A 675 -3.69 53.72 3.25
N GLY A 676 -3.08 54.08 2.11
CA GLY A 676 -3.53 54.95 1.03
C GLY A 676 -2.41 55.81 0.41
N ARG A 677 -2.06 55.58 -0.87
CA ARG A 677 -1.49 56.60 -1.79
C ARG A 677 -1.59 56.14 -3.25
N ARG A 678 -2.00 57.04 -4.15
CA ARG A 678 -2.11 56.81 -5.60
C ARG A 678 -0.88 57.40 -6.32
N SER A 679 -0.48 56.77 -7.42
CA SER A 679 0.13 57.43 -8.59
C SER A 679 -0.15 56.63 -9.85
N LEU A 680 -0.08 57.28 -11.01
CA LEU A 680 -0.69 56.82 -12.26
C LEU A 680 0.32 56.32 -13.32
N SER A 681 -0.15 55.37 -14.13
CA SER A 681 0.11 55.18 -15.58
C SER A 681 1.31 54.38 -16.11
N ARG A 682 0.99 53.69 -17.23
CA ARG A 682 1.82 53.14 -18.33
C ARG A 682 2.57 51.80 -18.18
N ALA A 683 1.89 50.79 -18.72
CA ALA A 683 2.35 49.64 -19.51
C ALA A 683 3.85 49.52 -19.90
N SER A 684 4.48 48.41 -19.46
CA SER A 684 5.10 47.39 -20.34
C SER A 684 5.37 46.09 -19.54
N ASP A 685 5.73 45.03 -20.25
CA ASP A 685 6.45 43.82 -19.79
C ASP A 685 5.75 42.78 -18.88
N THR A 686 5.23 41.76 -19.56
CA THR A 686 4.95 40.43 -19.00
C THR A 686 6.24 39.76 -18.50
N SER A 687 6.47 39.79 -17.19
CA SER A 687 7.49 39.00 -16.51
C SER A 687 6.85 37.88 -15.69
N GLN A 688 6.79 36.67 -16.28
CA GLN A 688 6.42 35.47 -15.51
C GLN A 688 7.56 35.13 -14.54
N SER A 689 7.24 34.92 -13.26
CA SER A 689 8.25 34.71 -12.21
C SER A 689 8.93 33.34 -12.33
N LEU A 690 10.26 33.34 -12.23
CA LEU A 690 11.09 32.12 -12.27
C LEU A 690 10.78 31.09 -11.17
N SER A 691 9.98 31.46 -10.16
CA SER A 691 9.51 30.57 -9.08
C SER A 691 8.64 29.42 -9.59
N ASP A 692 7.75 29.71 -10.55
CA ASP A 692 6.64 28.80 -10.90
C ASP A 692 7.13 27.66 -11.83
N LEU A 693 8.32 27.84 -12.41
CA LEU A 693 9.07 26.84 -13.19
C LEU A 693 9.95 25.92 -12.32
N GLY A 694 9.92 26.08 -11.00
CA GLY A 694 10.71 25.30 -10.04
C GLY A 694 10.13 23.93 -9.64
N ARG A 695 8.89 23.62 -10.03
CA ARG A 695 8.16 22.39 -9.66
C ARG A 695 8.14 21.40 -10.83
N THR A 696 8.66 20.19 -10.62
CA THR A 696 8.36 19.01 -11.45
C THR A 696 6.90 18.65 -11.24
N LEU A 697 6.07 18.85 -12.26
CA LEU A 697 4.66 18.50 -12.25
C LEU A 697 4.47 17.02 -12.59
N THR A 698 3.52 16.37 -11.94
CA THR A 698 3.02 15.04 -12.34
C THR A 698 2.22 15.13 -13.66
N PRO A 699 1.95 13.99 -14.34
CA PRO A 699 1.03 13.93 -15.47
C PRO A 699 -0.34 14.61 -15.21
N GLY A 700 -0.93 14.39 -14.03
CA GLY A 700 -2.19 15.06 -13.65
C GLY A 700 -2.03 16.57 -13.39
N GLU A 701 -0.89 17.01 -12.88
CA GLU A 701 -0.59 18.44 -12.70
C GLU A 701 -0.29 19.16 -14.03
N LEU A 702 0.17 18.45 -15.07
CA LEU A 702 0.35 19.02 -16.42
C LEU A 702 -0.98 19.39 -17.06
N THR A 703 -1.96 18.50 -16.97
CA THR A 703 -3.34 18.72 -17.41
C THR A 703 -3.91 20.02 -16.82
N LEU A 704 -3.67 20.26 -15.53
CA LEU A 704 -4.09 21.49 -14.83
C LEU A 704 -3.25 22.70 -15.26
N ALA A 705 -1.92 22.57 -15.32
CA ALA A 705 -1.00 23.69 -15.57
C ALA A 705 -1.07 24.27 -17.00
N ALA A 706 -1.61 23.53 -17.96
CA ALA A 706 -1.86 24.03 -19.30
C ALA A 706 -3.05 25.01 -19.41
N THR A 707 -3.73 25.32 -18.31
CA THR A 707 -4.94 26.16 -18.30
C THR A 707 -4.80 27.52 -17.60
N GLN A 708 -3.64 27.88 -17.04
CA GLN A 708 -3.51 29.07 -16.17
C GLN A 708 -2.44 30.09 -16.62
N SER A 709 -2.79 31.37 -16.53
CA SER A 709 -1.81 32.48 -16.42
C SER A 709 -1.51 32.75 -14.93
N PRO A 710 -0.28 33.14 -14.55
CA PRO A 710 0.23 32.84 -13.23
C PRO A 710 -0.14 33.88 -12.17
N CYS A 711 -0.85 33.44 -11.13
CA CYS A 711 -0.76 33.96 -9.77
C CYS A 711 -1.43 32.97 -8.80
N VAL A 712 -1.03 32.99 -7.51
CA VAL A 712 -1.68 32.30 -6.35
C VAL A 712 -1.25 30.83 -6.05
N MET A 713 -0.32 30.71 -5.08
CA MET A 713 -0.21 29.63 -4.04
C MET A 713 0.35 28.24 -4.47
N ILE A 714 0.92 27.35 -3.62
CA ILE A 714 1.48 27.41 -2.24
C ILE A 714 2.56 26.30 -2.06
N GLN A 715 3.23 26.31 -0.90
CA GLN A 715 4.34 25.47 -0.41
C GLN A 715 4.28 23.94 -0.62
N GLU A 716 5.49 23.39 -0.73
CA GLU A 716 6.03 22.09 -0.28
C GLU A 716 5.07 20.94 0.12
N THR A 717 5.34 19.76 -0.46
CA THR A 717 5.48 18.52 0.32
C THR A 717 6.39 17.53 -0.41
N SER A 718 7.17 16.75 0.34
CA SER A 718 8.09 15.75 -0.22
C SER A 718 7.36 14.41 -0.43
N ARG A 719 7.14 13.99 -1.67
CA ARG A 719 6.75 12.61 -2.02
C ARG A 719 7.48 12.15 -3.29
N THR A 720 8.66 11.58 -3.10
CA THR A 720 9.40 10.85 -4.15
C THR A 720 9.95 9.55 -3.56
N THR A 721 9.04 8.63 -3.24
CA THR A 721 9.38 7.27 -2.76
C THR A 721 8.34 6.19 -3.08
N GLU A 722 7.27 6.48 -3.84
CA GLU A 722 6.18 5.51 -4.10
C GLU A 722 6.34 4.70 -5.40
N LEU A 723 7.12 5.17 -6.38
CA LEU A 723 7.29 4.48 -7.67
C LEU A 723 8.18 3.23 -7.60
N VAL A 724 8.97 3.05 -6.54
CA VAL A 724 9.72 1.79 -6.30
C VAL A 724 8.87 0.77 -5.53
N LYS A 725 7.91 1.23 -4.70
CA LYS A 725 7.01 0.34 -3.95
C LYS A 725 5.91 -0.31 -4.80
N ARG A 726 5.49 0.29 -5.92
CA ARG A 726 4.47 -0.33 -6.77
C ARG A 726 4.89 -1.66 -7.40
N ARG A 727 6.18 -1.87 -7.67
CA ARG A 727 6.68 -3.17 -8.15
C ARG A 727 6.77 -4.24 -7.06
N SER A 728 6.98 -3.90 -5.78
CA SER A 728 6.88 -4.91 -4.71
C SER A 728 5.42 -5.22 -4.34
N LEU A 729 4.50 -4.26 -4.53
CA LEU A 729 3.07 -4.47 -4.33
C LEU A 729 2.46 -5.46 -5.33
N GLU A 730 3.02 -5.59 -6.53
CA GLU A 730 2.59 -6.59 -7.52
C GLU A 730 2.99 -8.02 -7.09
N ASP A 731 4.19 -8.20 -6.51
CA ASP A 731 4.59 -9.46 -5.87
C ASP A 731 3.79 -9.74 -4.56
N GLU A 732 3.50 -8.73 -3.74
CA GLU A 732 2.67 -8.83 -2.53
C GLU A 732 1.18 -9.10 -2.81
N LEU A 733 0.68 -8.85 -4.03
CA LEU A 733 -0.70 -9.14 -4.42
C LEU A 733 -0.84 -10.58 -4.94
N ALA A 734 0.19 -11.13 -5.58
CA ALA A 734 0.23 -12.54 -5.97
C ALA A 734 0.26 -13.49 -4.75
N SER A 735 0.82 -13.05 -3.62
CA SER A 735 0.87 -13.86 -2.39
C SER A 735 -0.44 -13.90 -1.58
N ARG A 736 -1.47 -13.12 -1.95
CA ARG A 736 -2.75 -12.99 -1.22
C ARG A 736 -3.84 -13.94 -1.72
N VAL A 737 -3.53 -15.23 -1.77
CA VAL A 737 -4.55 -16.27 -1.89
C VAL A 737 -4.80 -16.84 -0.50
N ASP A 738 -6.03 -16.70 0.01
CA ASP A 738 -6.44 -17.30 1.28
C ASP A 738 -6.22 -18.81 1.24
N LEU A 739 -5.25 -19.29 2.02
CA LEU A 739 -4.83 -20.69 2.06
C LEU A 739 -5.93 -21.67 2.54
N VAL A 740 -7.05 -21.13 3.04
CA VAL A 740 -8.22 -21.87 3.55
C VAL A 740 -9.38 -21.88 2.55
N ALA A 741 -9.42 -20.97 1.57
CA ALA A 741 -10.52 -20.81 0.61
C ALA A 741 -10.41 -21.73 -0.62
N LEU A 742 -10.00 -22.98 -0.43
CA LEU A 742 -9.71 -23.93 -1.51
C LEU A 742 -10.95 -24.74 -1.95
N ASP A 743 -11.78 -24.13 -2.80
CA ASP A 743 -12.80 -24.74 -3.68
C ASP A 743 -13.69 -25.85 -3.06
N SER A 744 -14.62 -25.47 -2.19
CA SER A 744 -15.79 -26.30 -1.85
C SER A 744 -16.97 -26.00 -2.80
N PRO A 745 -17.48 -26.97 -3.59
CA PRO A 745 -18.63 -26.73 -4.46
C PRO A 745 -19.93 -26.78 -3.64
N PHE A 746 -20.58 -25.61 -3.51
CA PHE A 746 -21.79 -25.35 -2.73
C PHE A 746 -21.63 -25.48 -1.20
N ILE A 747 -21.23 -24.37 -0.57
CA ILE A 747 -22.15 -23.50 0.20
C ILE A 747 -21.61 -22.08 0.01
N ALA A 748 -22.48 -21.10 -0.27
CA ALA A 748 -22.07 -19.71 -0.16
C ALA A 748 -21.81 -19.44 1.32
N GLU A 749 -20.63 -18.92 1.66
CA GLU A 749 -20.34 -18.51 3.03
C GLU A 749 -21.46 -17.60 3.54
N PRO A 750 -22.04 -17.85 4.73
CA PRO A 750 -22.87 -16.86 5.38
C PRO A 750 -21.95 -15.68 5.72
N THR A 751 -22.01 -14.63 4.91
CA THR A 751 -21.33 -13.35 5.09
C THR A 751 -21.35 -12.94 6.55
N LYS A 752 -20.20 -13.10 7.23
CA LYS A 752 -19.91 -12.75 8.64
C LYS A 752 -21.15 -12.64 9.53
N GLY A 753 -21.90 -13.74 9.68
CA GLY A 753 -23.02 -13.91 10.62
C GLY A 753 -23.78 -12.64 11.00
N ASP A 754 -24.21 -11.86 10.00
CA ASP A 754 -24.79 -10.54 10.22
C ASP A 754 -26.09 -10.75 11.02
N PRO A 755 -26.22 -10.22 12.26
CA PRO A 755 -27.21 -10.70 13.22
C PRO A 755 -28.60 -10.74 12.61
N ASP A 756 -29.17 -11.95 12.53
CA ASP A 756 -30.40 -12.20 11.79
C ASP A 756 -31.54 -11.40 12.44
N PHE A 757 -32.03 -10.41 11.69
CA PHE A 757 -33.06 -9.51 12.18
C PHE A 757 -34.35 -10.27 12.50
N GLU A 758 -34.65 -11.36 11.80
CA GLU A 758 -35.82 -12.18 12.11
C GLU A 758 -35.64 -12.91 13.45
N ALA A 759 -34.49 -13.56 13.66
CA ALA A 759 -34.18 -14.26 14.90
C ALA A 759 -34.20 -13.33 16.12
N ILE A 760 -33.59 -12.14 16.02
CA ILE A 760 -33.59 -11.12 17.09
C ILE A 760 -34.97 -10.50 17.28
N TRP A 761 -35.70 -10.21 16.20
CA TRP A 761 -37.07 -9.71 16.30
C TRP A 761 -37.98 -10.72 17.01
N ASN A 762 -37.84 -12.01 16.70
CA ASN A 762 -38.67 -13.08 17.25
C ASN A 762 -38.30 -13.44 18.70
N SER A 763 -37.01 -13.43 19.08
CA SER A 763 -36.61 -13.65 20.48
C SER A 763 -37.19 -12.59 21.44
N MET A 764 -37.34 -11.35 20.96
CA MET A 764 -37.88 -10.22 21.72
C MET A 764 -39.42 -10.08 21.66
N GLU A 765 -40.18 -11.15 21.39
CA GLU A 765 -41.64 -11.06 21.24
C GLU A 765 -42.37 -10.54 22.49
N ASN A 766 -41.83 -10.76 23.68
CA ASN A 766 -42.43 -10.28 24.93
C ASN A 766 -42.31 -8.75 25.13
N SER A 767 -41.59 -8.02 24.26
CA SER A 767 -41.29 -6.59 24.41
C SER A 767 -41.90 -5.65 23.35
N ASN A 768 -43.01 -6.06 22.72
CA ASN A 768 -43.70 -5.29 21.66
C ASN A 768 -44.25 -3.92 22.12
N VAL A 769 -43.84 -2.85 21.44
CA VAL A 769 -44.46 -1.51 21.47
C VAL A 769 -44.71 -1.03 20.04
N ARG A 770 -45.77 -0.25 19.80
CA ARG A 770 -46.06 0.38 18.52
C ARG A 770 -46.56 1.80 18.70
N GLY A 771 -46.34 2.65 17.69
CA GLY A 771 -46.85 4.02 17.63
C GLY A 771 -46.87 4.54 16.19
N TRP A 772 -47.36 5.76 16.05
CA TRP A 772 -47.35 6.53 14.80
C TRP A 772 -46.46 7.76 14.99
N CYS A 773 -45.88 8.25 13.90
CA CYS A 773 -45.06 9.46 13.84
C CYS A 773 -45.41 10.21 12.55
N GLU A 774 -45.58 11.53 12.63
CA GLU A 774 -45.93 12.40 11.48
C GLU A 774 -44.65 12.87 10.77
N SER A 775 -43.76 11.94 10.42
CA SER A 775 -42.50 12.22 9.72
C SER A 775 -42.00 11.04 8.89
N SER A 776 -41.32 11.39 7.79
CA SER A 776 -40.77 10.44 6.82
C SER A 776 -39.60 9.62 7.38
N LEU A 777 -39.36 8.45 6.75
CA LEU A 777 -38.37 7.47 7.18
C LEU A 777 -36.96 8.06 7.36
N ASP A 778 -36.53 8.95 6.46
CA ASP A 778 -35.21 9.60 6.50
C ASP A 778 -35.02 10.48 7.74
N VAL A 779 -36.07 11.16 8.20
CA VAL A 779 -36.03 12.01 9.39
C VAL A 779 -35.89 11.15 10.64
N ILE A 780 -36.65 10.05 10.72
CA ILE A 780 -36.60 9.10 11.83
C ILE A 780 -35.21 8.46 11.92
N VAL A 781 -34.63 8.00 10.80
CA VAL A 781 -33.28 7.39 10.79
C VAL A 781 -32.20 8.38 11.25
N ARG A 782 -32.25 9.64 10.81
CA ARG A 782 -31.29 10.68 11.27
C ARG A 782 -31.44 11.01 12.76
N LEU A 783 -32.65 10.97 13.30
CA LEU A 783 -32.89 11.20 14.73
C LEU A 783 -32.40 10.00 15.57
N LEU A 784 -32.54 8.77 15.08
CA LEU A 784 -31.95 7.59 15.72
C LEU A 784 -30.41 7.60 15.67
N GLN A 785 -29.79 8.15 14.62
CA GLN A 785 -28.33 8.39 14.55
C GLN A 785 -27.83 9.41 15.59
N SER A 786 -28.70 10.24 16.16
CA SER A 786 -28.31 11.19 17.23
C SER A 786 -28.11 10.49 18.58
N LEU A 787 -28.66 9.28 18.75
CA LEU A 787 -28.31 8.40 19.87
C LEU A 787 -26.92 7.80 19.62
N GLN A 788 -26.03 7.86 20.61
CA GLN A 788 -24.66 7.32 20.54
C GLN A 788 -24.61 5.79 20.65
N TYR A 789 -25.56 5.09 20.02
CA TYR A 789 -25.63 3.63 19.94
C TYR A 789 -25.17 3.14 18.56
N GLY A 790 -24.70 1.90 18.47
CA GLY A 790 -24.41 1.28 17.17
C GLY A 790 -25.74 1.05 16.45
N MET A 791 -25.90 1.55 15.23
CA MET A 791 -27.14 1.42 14.46
C MET A 791 -26.87 0.78 13.09
N ARG A 792 -27.63 -0.27 12.77
CA ARG A 792 -27.65 -0.95 11.46
C ARG A 792 -29.03 -0.77 10.84
N VAL A 793 -29.08 -0.33 9.58
CA VAL A 793 -30.32 -0.15 8.82
C VAL A 793 -30.35 -1.17 7.70
N ILE A 794 -31.44 -1.91 7.60
CA ILE A 794 -31.71 -2.92 6.56
C ILE A 794 -32.82 -2.37 5.68
N ALA A 795 -32.59 -2.43 4.36
CA ALA A 795 -33.43 -1.79 3.37
C ALA A 795 -34.84 -2.41 3.24
N ILE A 796 -35.74 -1.67 2.60
CA ILE A 796 -37.16 -2.00 2.48
C ILE A 796 -37.38 -3.27 1.64
N ASP A 797 -36.52 -3.48 0.65
CA ASP A 797 -36.50 -4.55 -0.34
C ASP A 797 -35.78 -5.84 0.11
N GLN A 798 -35.17 -5.85 1.30
CA GLN A 798 -34.49 -7.05 1.83
C GLN A 798 -35.39 -7.86 2.79
N PRO A 799 -35.37 -9.20 2.72
CA PRO A 799 -36.00 -10.05 3.74
C PRO A 799 -35.23 -9.94 5.08
N PRO A 800 -35.87 -10.20 6.23
CA PRO A 800 -37.30 -10.50 6.43
C PRO A 800 -38.18 -9.24 6.29
N PHE A 801 -39.49 -9.41 6.14
CA PHE A 801 -40.49 -8.32 6.11
C PHE A 801 -40.28 -7.25 5.00
N GLU A 802 -40.31 -7.67 3.74
CA GLU A 802 -40.32 -6.77 2.57
C GLU A 802 -41.46 -5.72 2.67
N GLY A 803 -41.17 -4.47 2.28
CA GLY A 803 -42.10 -3.34 2.39
C GLY A 803 -42.06 -2.57 3.71
N GLU A 804 -41.10 -2.87 4.59
CA GLU A 804 -40.81 -2.09 5.82
C GLU A 804 -39.31 -1.81 5.91
N LEU A 805 -38.91 -0.66 6.46
CA LEU A 805 -37.51 -0.39 6.79
C LEU A 805 -37.20 -0.99 8.18
N LYS A 806 -36.08 -1.70 8.33
CA LYS A 806 -35.71 -2.34 9.60
C LYS A 806 -34.46 -1.68 10.17
N VAL A 807 -34.46 -1.39 11.46
CA VAL A 807 -33.36 -0.73 12.16
C VAL A 807 -33.03 -1.54 13.41
N LEU A 808 -31.77 -1.95 13.54
CA LEU A 808 -31.23 -2.62 14.71
C LEU A 808 -30.33 -1.64 15.45
N ILE A 809 -30.57 -1.46 16.75
CA ILE A 809 -29.81 -0.56 17.63
C ILE A 809 -29.14 -1.41 18.72
N GLN A 810 -27.83 -1.27 18.87
CA GLN A 810 -26.98 -2.01 19.79
C GLN A 810 -26.32 -1.07 20.80
N GLY A 811 -26.41 -1.43 22.07
CA GLY A 811 -25.71 -0.75 23.16
C GLY A 811 -24.20 -1.02 23.12
N SER A 812 -23.42 -0.16 23.79
CA SER A 812 -21.95 -0.14 23.78
C SER A 812 -21.26 -1.43 24.27
N MET A 813 -21.99 -2.35 24.89
CA MET A 813 -21.48 -3.64 25.40
C MET A 813 -22.05 -4.87 24.65
N GLY A 814 -22.70 -4.68 23.49
CA GLY A 814 -23.20 -5.76 22.62
C GLY A 814 -24.41 -6.56 23.12
N GLN A 815 -24.59 -6.70 24.44
CA GLN A 815 -25.67 -7.49 25.05
C GLN A 815 -27.06 -6.81 25.02
N LYS A 816 -27.12 -5.48 24.83
CA LYS A 816 -28.37 -4.71 24.80
C LYS A 816 -28.77 -4.41 23.35
N CYS A 817 -29.87 -4.98 22.89
CA CYS A 817 -30.39 -4.78 21.53
C CYS A 817 -31.82 -4.20 21.54
N ALA A 818 -32.11 -3.38 20.54
CA ALA A 818 -33.46 -2.98 20.15
C ALA A 818 -33.63 -3.22 18.64
N ALA A 819 -34.77 -3.77 18.24
CA ALA A 819 -35.16 -3.96 16.85
C ALA A 819 -36.40 -3.11 16.58
N LEU A 820 -36.33 -2.30 15.53
CA LEU A 820 -37.36 -1.35 15.11
C LEU A 820 -37.76 -1.65 13.67
N ARG A 821 -39.06 -1.66 13.40
CA ARG A 821 -39.64 -1.77 12.06
C ARG A 821 -40.46 -0.52 11.78
N LEU A 822 -40.23 0.07 10.62
CA LEU A 822 -40.83 1.33 10.17
C LEU A 822 -41.58 1.06 8.87
N ARG A 823 -42.86 1.41 8.81
CA ARG A 823 -43.69 1.29 7.62
C ARG A 823 -44.23 2.67 7.25
N GLU A 824 -43.90 3.11 6.05
CA GLU A 824 -44.44 4.35 5.47
C GLU A 824 -45.91 4.17 5.09
N GLY A 825 -46.71 5.19 5.35
CA GLY A 825 -48.11 5.32 4.93
C GLY A 825 -48.28 6.37 3.84
N ASP A 826 -49.47 6.41 3.23
CA ASP A 826 -49.73 7.21 2.03
C ASP A 826 -49.60 8.74 2.23
N ASP A 827 -49.69 9.22 3.48
CA ASP A 827 -49.65 10.65 3.87
C ASP A 827 -48.32 11.06 4.56
N GLU A 828 -47.16 10.56 4.11
CA GLU A 828 -45.82 10.74 4.72
C GLU A 828 -45.67 10.33 6.21
N SER A 829 -46.71 9.74 6.80
CA SER A 829 -46.71 9.25 8.18
C SER A 829 -46.08 7.87 8.29
N CYS A 830 -45.42 7.59 9.42
CA CYS A 830 -44.73 6.33 9.65
C CYS A 830 -45.33 5.55 10.84
N LEU A 831 -45.79 4.32 10.57
CA LEU A 831 -46.11 3.34 11.61
C LEU A 831 -44.81 2.68 12.08
N TRP A 832 -44.48 2.83 13.36
CA TRP A 832 -43.30 2.23 13.96
C TRP A 832 -43.67 1.10 14.93
N ARG A 833 -42.83 0.04 14.96
CA ARG A 833 -42.93 -1.10 15.89
C ARG A 833 -41.56 -1.39 16.48
N LEU A 834 -41.45 -1.33 17.80
CA LEU A 834 -40.22 -1.51 18.57
C LEU A 834 -40.33 -2.79 19.43
N ARG A 835 -39.32 -3.64 19.35
CA ARG A 835 -39.04 -4.72 20.32
C ARG A 835 -37.66 -4.44 20.94
N CYS A 836 -37.54 -4.51 22.26
CA CYS A 836 -36.30 -4.20 22.97
C CYS A 836 -36.36 -4.73 24.40
N ASP A 837 -35.39 -5.56 24.79
CA ASP A 837 -35.37 -6.20 26.10
C ASP A 837 -34.91 -5.27 27.22
N ASP A 838 -34.18 -4.19 26.89
CA ASP A 838 -33.72 -3.18 27.86
C ASP A 838 -34.76 -2.06 28.05
N LEU A 839 -35.22 -1.87 29.29
CA LEU A 839 -36.28 -0.91 29.61
C LEU A 839 -35.85 0.55 29.40
N GLU A 840 -34.59 0.88 29.70
CA GLU A 840 -34.06 2.24 29.56
C GLU A 840 -33.93 2.64 28.08
N MET A 841 -33.30 1.78 27.26
CA MET A 841 -33.19 1.95 25.82
C MET A 841 -34.58 2.04 25.16
N ARG A 842 -35.54 1.20 25.57
CA ARG A 842 -36.93 1.25 25.08
C ARG A 842 -37.60 2.60 25.37
N ILE A 843 -37.42 3.16 26.58
CA ILE A 843 -37.98 4.46 26.96
C ILE A 843 -37.31 5.60 26.18
N ALA A 844 -35.99 5.54 25.97
CA ALA A 844 -35.26 6.56 25.22
C ALA A 844 -35.69 6.63 23.74
N ILE A 845 -35.74 5.47 23.05
CA ILE A 845 -36.18 5.38 21.66
C ILE A 845 -37.66 5.79 21.55
N LYS A 846 -38.52 5.30 22.46
CA LYS A 846 -39.94 5.64 22.47
C LYS A 846 -40.17 7.16 22.63
N ARG A 847 -39.49 7.82 23.56
CA ARG A 847 -39.60 9.28 23.75
C ARG A 847 -39.15 10.07 22.52
N LEU A 848 -38.16 9.60 21.78
CA LEU A 848 -37.78 10.23 20.52
C LEU A 848 -38.89 10.06 19.47
N LEU A 849 -39.44 8.85 19.31
CA LEU A 849 -40.49 8.55 18.34
C LEU A 849 -41.90 9.09 18.69
N GLU A 850 -42.11 9.62 19.90
CA GLU A 850 -43.34 10.30 20.35
C GLU A 850 -43.21 11.83 20.42
N ASN A 851 -42.00 12.38 20.27
CA ASN A 851 -41.73 13.83 20.24
C ASN A 851 -41.63 14.40 18.80
N ILE A 852 -42.01 13.59 17.81
CA ILE A 852 -41.97 13.86 16.36
C ILE A 852 -43.34 13.49 15.79
#